data_AF-A0A852Q467-F1
#
_entry.id   AF-A0A852Q467-F1
#
_cell.length_a   1.000
_cell.length_b   1.000
_cell.length_c   1.000
_cell.angle_alpha   90.00
_cell.angle_beta   90.00
_cell.angle_gamma   90.00
#
_symmetry.space_group_name_H-M   'P 1'
#
loop_
_entity.id
_entity.type
_entity.pdbx_description
1 polymer ?
#
loop_
_entity_poly.entity_id
_entity_poly.type
_entity_poly.pdbx_seq_one_letter_code
_entity_poly.pdbx_strand_id
1 'polypeptide(L)'
;MAPRVYAMAQKCDLNGEGTLISADVIDLRSNRLTNSGTIAGRKLTLLNTESLFNAGTITGDKVGIKTSNNFDNIGGKVEAERALLVDVGGDLNHESTTMTTKVDLSHFQRSETTLARKALFHVKGEDGQLQLSSNNLNAKGADIINDGNGSTLVQTKNNVNLTALSVGFDEKMGAGNHYRHEKVEEAVVSQVKGKGDVTLTAKNLRAEGAQLESEAKLMAVAENDLVLNGATNTLELTEHHQYKSGVLTRKSKITDEYEKRIEQVGSELSGREIVLLAGHNVEATGVKLAADNNVLIDAKNDVLLQAGKNQLIHETKIVSQKSGLMGNGGIGFTIGSNKEKVNQNNTQESAAHSQIGSLAGNVTIQAGNRYQQVGSIVSSGKGDVGITSKTVDIDAVQLHYESNSRYEMQQKGFTVALTGAVASALQSVKSTVESTKMVGKSQNNRINAMSAMNVGFEGVRAAESTLALADAINQNGLGQGVSSGVGVSITYGQQKSVQTQHSEGNTVEKSQVNAGGKVNITAIGKGERSQITITGADISGQNGTHLKADGNVNISAADENHLERSKNKSTGFNVGVAIQFGNGVSAGITAGGNVAKGYGNGESQAWVTSQIGTQASKTIIESGKETNIKGSQVKGKRVEVRAENLTIESLQDTARYEGKQESVSGQVTVGYGFSASGNYNRSKVNSNYASVKTQAGIFSGDEGYDLNIRKHSELTGGLVTSTEKAEAEGKNRFETGTLMARDIENHSSVSGKGFGFGGGFSVSGGGGTKRSRRC
;
A
#
# COMPACT_ATOMS: atom_id res chain seq x y z
N MET A 1 16.57 -72.21 9.04
CA MET A 1 16.21 -70.77 9.11
C MET A 1 17.41 -70.03 9.68
N ALA A 2 18.08 -69.21 8.87
CA ALA A 2 19.13 -68.32 9.34
C ALA A 2 18.52 -66.94 9.67
N PRO A 3 18.92 -66.26 10.74
CA PRO A 3 18.39 -64.95 11.07
C PRO A 3 18.88 -63.92 10.06
N ARG A 4 17.96 -63.21 9.41
CA ARG A 4 18.27 -61.99 8.65
C ARG A 4 18.28 -60.83 9.63
N VAL A 5 19.48 -60.32 9.93
CA VAL A 5 19.66 -59.07 10.66
C VAL A 5 19.40 -57.93 9.67
N TYR A 6 18.36 -57.14 9.91
CA TYR A 6 18.15 -55.88 9.21
C TYR A 6 18.92 -54.80 9.97
N ALA A 7 20.05 -54.35 9.44
CA ALA A 7 20.68 -53.12 9.89
C ALA A 7 19.80 -51.97 9.37
N MET A 8 19.14 -51.26 10.29
CA MET A 8 18.43 -50.02 9.96
C MET A 8 19.49 -48.94 9.79
N ALA A 9 19.68 -48.48 8.56
CA ALA A 9 20.60 -47.37 8.26
C ALA A 9 20.19 -46.14 9.09
N GLN A 10 21.13 -45.55 9.84
CA GLN A 10 20.87 -44.31 10.57
C GLN A 10 20.85 -43.13 9.60
N LYS A 11 20.21 -42.03 10.02
CA LYS A 11 20.16 -40.77 9.28
C LYS A 11 21.56 -40.12 9.25
N CYS A 12 22.47 -40.70 8.46
CA CYS A 12 23.88 -40.34 8.15
C CYS A 12 24.60 -41.46 7.35
N ASP A 13 23.96 -42.62 7.12
CA ASP A 13 24.53 -43.70 6.32
C ASP A 13 24.49 -43.42 4.81
N LEU A 14 25.50 -43.98 4.12
CA LEU A 14 25.87 -43.78 2.71
C LEU A 14 24.67 -43.74 1.72
N ASN A 15 24.53 -42.62 1.00
CA ASN A 15 23.94 -42.60 -0.34
C ASN A 15 25.07 -42.32 -1.35
N GLY A 16 24.99 -42.87 -2.57
CA GLY A 16 26.11 -42.92 -3.53
C GLY A 16 26.53 -41.58 -4.17
N GLU A 17 26.35 -40.44 -3.49
CA GLU A 17 26.56 -39.11 -4.04
C GLU A 17 27.74 -38.40 -3.34
N GLY A 18 28.95 -38.52 -3.91
CA GLY A 18 30.11 -37.68 -3.59
C GLY A 18 31.28 -38.35 -2.85
N THR A 19 32.44 -37.66 -2.82
CA THR A 19 33.61 -38.07 -2.03
C THR A 19 33.36 -37.82 -0.53
N LEU A 20 33.72 -38.80 0.31
CA LEU A 20 33.45 -38.78 1.76
C LEU A 20 34.76 -38.90 2.56
N ILE A 21 34.96 -38.00 3.52
CA ILE A 21 35.90 -38.16 4.64
C ILE A 21 35.05 -38.42 5.89
N SER A 22 35.19 -39.59 6.51
CA SER A 22 34.40 -39.95 7.70
C SER A 22 35.25 -40.62 8.77
N ALA A 23 35.02 -40.26 10.05
CA ALA A 23 35.66 -40.85 11.22
C ALA A 23 34.82 -40.61 12.48
N ASP A 24 35.17 -41.25 13.60
CA ASP A 24 34.57 -40.90 14.89
C ASP A 24 34.94 -39.48 15.32
N VAL A 25 36.20 -39.08 15.05
CA VAL A 25 36.73 -37.74 15.28
C VAL A 25 37.57 -37.34 14.07
N ILE A 26 37.34 -36.13 13.56
CA ILE A 26 38.16 -35.49 12.54
C ILE A 26 38.83 -34.27 13.18
N ASP A 27 40.18 -34.20 13.16
CA ASP A 27 40.98 -32.97 13.41
C ASP A 27 41.80 -32.71 12.15
N LEU A 28 41.39 -31.73 11.35
CA LEU A 28 42.03 -31.38 10.08
C LEU A 28 42.68 -30.01 10.20
N ARG A 29 43.98 -29.95 9.91
CA ARG A 29 44.78 -28.73 9.90
C ARG A 29 45.39 -28.51 8.53
N SER A 30 45.14 -27.35 7.92
CA SER A 30 45.62 -27.03 6.57
C SER A 30 45.72 -25.53 6.37
N ASN A 31 46.57 -25.04 5.47
CA ASN A 31 46.50 -23.64 5.07
C ASN A 31 45.17 -23.38 4.34
N ARG A 32 44.82 -24.22 3.36
CA ARG A 32 43.57 -24.07 2.61
C ARG A 32 42.80 -25.38 2.56
N LEU A 33 41.51 -25.33 2.84
CA LEU A 33 40.60 -26.45 2.69
C LEU A 33 39.49 -26.08 1.70
N THR A 34 39.27 -26.95 0.72
CA THR A 34 38.17 -26.84 -0.24
C THR A 34 37.34 -28.11 -0.15
N ASN A 35 36.12 -28.00 0.36
CA ASN A 35 35.18 -29.12 0.46
C ASN A 35 34.08 -29.00 -0.60
N SER A 36 33.98 -30.00 -1.46
CA SER A 36 32.87 -30.18 -2.42
C SER A 36 32.10 -31.50 -2.21
N GLY A 37 32.55 -32.34 -1.27
CA GLY A 37 31.95 -33.61 -0.90
C GLY A 37 31.39 -33.57 0.51
N THR A 38 31.57 -34.65 1.28
CA THR A 38 31.11 -34.73 2.66
C THR A 38 32.29 -34.94 3.62
N ILE A 39 32.36 -34.14 4.68
CA ILE A 39 33.26 -34.32 5.83
C ILE A 39 32.37 -34.62 7.05
N ALA A 40 32.42 -35.85 7.57
CA ALA A 40 31.50 -36.34 8.60
C ALA A 40 32.24 -36.95 9.80
N GLY A 41 32.29 -36.23 10.91
CA GLY A 41 32.84 -36.71 12.18
C GLY A 41 31.72 -37.16 13.11
N ARG A 42 31.61 -38.44 13.48
CA ARG A 42 30.49 -38.93 14.28
C ARG A 42 30.34 -38.20 15.62
N LYS A 43 31.44 -37.99 16.35
CA LYS A 43 31.47 -37.28 17.64
C LYS A 43 31.95 -35.84 17.51
N LEU A 44 32.93 -35.60 16.63
CA LEU A 44 33.57 -34.29 16.49
C LEU A 44 34.16 -34.12 15.08
N THR A 45 33.87 -32.98 14.47
CA THR A 45 34.57 -32.47 13.28
C THR A 45 35.22 -31.14 13.63
N LEU A 46 36.55 -31.12 13.71
CA LEU A 46 37.35 -29.93 13.99
C LEU A 46 38.19 -29.58 12.76
N LEU A 47 37.96 -28.38 12.20
CA LEU A 47 38.66 -27.86 11.04
C LEU A 47 39.42 -26.59 11.45
N ASN A 48 40.74 -26.62 11.41
CA ASN A 48 41.59 -25.47 11.69
C ASN A 48 42.38 -25.08 10.44
N THR A 49 42.00 -23.99 9.78
CA THR A 49 42.63 -23.61 8.51
C THR A 49 43.01 -22.14 8.41
N GLU A 50 43.80 -21.75 7.41
CA GLU A 50 43.95 -20.33 7.08
C GLU A 50 42.68 -19.83 6.37
N SER A 51 42.24 -20.53 5.32
CA SER A 51 41.00 -20.24 4.58
C SER A 51 40.21 -21.52 4.29
N LEU A 52 38.88 -21.43 4.37
CA LEU A 52 37.96 -22.54 4.09
C LEU A 52 36.97 -22.16 2.98
N PHE A 53 36.85 -23.00 1.97
CA PHE A 53 35.76 -22.95 1.00
C PHE A 53 34.92 -24.21 1.13
N ASN A 54 33.63 -24.06 1.43
CA ASN A 54 32.68 -25.16 1.53
C ASN A 54 31.56 -25.00 0.50
N ALA A 55 31.48 -25.95 -0.41
CA ALA A 55 30.35 -26.20 -1.31
C ALA A 55 29.72 -27.57 -1.07
N GLY A 56 30.22 -28.34 -0.10
CA GLY A 56 29.75 -29.67 0.26
C GLY A 56 29.03 -29.69 1.61
N THR A 57 29.07 -30.83 2.29
CA THR A 57 28.53 -30.99 3.65
C THR A 57 29.66 -31.17 4.66
N ILE A 58 29.58 -30.45 5.77
CA ILE A 58 30.41 -30.65 6.96
C ILE A 58 29.46 -31.02 8.10
N THR A 59 29.66 -32.15 8.77
CA THR A 59 28.72 -32.63 9.78
C THR A 59 29.39 -33.33 10.96
N GLY A 60 28.73 -33.34 12.10
CA GLY A 60 29.08 -34.17 13.25
C GLY A 60 28.21 -33.93 14.48
N ASP A 61 28.39 -34.72 15.54
CA ASP A 61 27.71 -34.42 16.82
C ASP A 61 28.13 -33.05 17.38
N LYS A 62 29.40 -32.70 17.21
CA LYS A 62 29.93 -31.34 17.37
C LYS A 62 30.75 -30.94 16.16
N VAL A 63 30.62 -29.69 15.73
CA VAL A 63 31.42 -29.12 14.64
C VAL A 63 32.10 -27.86 15.15
N GLY A 64 33.43 -27.84 15.05
CA GLY A 64 34.28 -26.69 15.33
C GLY A 64 35.04 -26.28 14.06
N ILE A 65 34.87 -25.03 13.63
CA ILE A 65 35.58 -24.48 12.48
C ILE A 65 36.32 -23.24 12.94
N LYS A 66 37.63 -23.20 12.72
CA LYS A 66 38.46 -22.03 12.97
C LYS A 66 39.25 -21.66 11.72
N THR A 67 39.09 -20.42 11.26
CA THR A 67 39.89 -19.87 10.17
C THR A 67 40.63 -18.61 10.61
N SER A 68 41.87 -18.39 10.15
CA SER A 68 42.57 -17.12 10.39
C SER A 68 42.22 -16.04 9.36
N ASN A 69 41.72 -16.45 8.20
CA ASN A 69 41.22 -15.59 7.12
C ASN A 69 39.74 -15.95 6.84
N ASN A 70 39.30 -15.93 5.56
CA ASN A 70 37.90 -16.08 5.19
C ASN A 70 37.38 -17.52 5.26
N PHE A 71 36.07 -17.63 5.51
CA PHE A 71 35.29 -18.83 5.32
C PHE A 71 34.14 -18.56 4.34
N ASP A 72 34.22 -19.18 3.16
CA ASP A 72 33.20 -19.11 2.12
C ASP A 72 32.34 -20.38 2.13
N ASN A 73 31.13 -20.31 2.68
CA ASN A 73 30.13 -21.37 2.61
C ASN A 73 29.13 -21.07 1.48
N ILE A 74 29.38 -21.58 0.29
CA ILE A 74 28.67 -21.24 -0.95
C ILE A 74 27.84 -22.43 -1.44
N GLY A 75 26.54 -22.39 -1.14
CA GLY A 75 25.60 -23.51 -1.34
C GLY A 75 25.94 -24.75 -0.51
N GLY A 76 26.86 -24.63 0.45
CA GLY A 76 27.31 -25.69 1.33
C GLY A 76 26.50 -25.78 2.62
N LYS A 77 26.56 -26.94 3.26
CA LYS A 77 25.89 -27.23 4.55
C LYS A 77 26.92 -27.48 5.63
N VAL A 78 26.67 -26.94 6.81
CA VAL A 78 27.42 -27.23 8.03
C VAL A 78 26.41 -27.55 9.12
N GLU A 79 26.39 -28.81 9.54
CA GLU A 79 25.35 -29.34 10.43
C GLU A 79 25.97 -29.92 11.71
N ALA A 80 25.34 -29.69 12.85
CA ALA A 80 25.72 -30.34 14.10
C ALA A 80 24.50 -30.88 14.86
N GLU A 81 24.68 -31.92 15.66
CA GLU A 81 23.62 -32.36 16.58
C GLU A 81 23.60 -31.49 17.85
N ARG A 82 24.74 -31.30 18.53
CA ARG A 82 24.79 -30.60 19.83
C ARG A 82 25.43 -29.23 19.79
N ALA A 83 26.48 -29.04 18.99
CA ALA A 83 27.18 -27.76 18.99
C ALA A 83 27.83 -27.46 17.64
N LEU A 84 27.57 -26.26 17.13
CA LEU A 84 28.24 -25.68 15.97
C LEU A 84 28.95 -24.40 16.41
N LEU A 85 30.28 -24.42 16.35
CA LEU A 85 31.14 -23.29 16.73
C LEU A 85 31.99 -22.91 15.53
N VAL A 86 31.83 -21.69 15.02
CA VAL A 86 32.57 -21.17 13.87
C VAL A 86 33.26 -19.87 14.28
N ASP A 87 34.59 -19.82 14.19
CA ASP A 87 35.45 -18.68 14.53
C ASP A 87 36.31 -18.28 13.32
N VAL A 88 35.99 -17.16 12.69
CA VAL A 88 36.58 -16.69 11.42
C VAL A 88 37.37 -15.41 11.66
N GLY A 89 38.67 -15.44 11.41
CA GLY A 89 39.54 -14.28 11.55
C GLY A 89 39.29 -13.18 10.50
N GLY A 90 38.75 -13.55 9.34
CA GLY A 90 38.33 -12.67 8.24
C GLY A 90 36.80 -12.62 8.07
N ASP A 91 36.35 -12.66 6.82
CA ASP A 91 34.93 -12.60 6.45
C ASP A 91 34.30 -13.99 6.36
N LEU A 92 33.06 -14.11 6.86
CA LEU A 92 32.21 -15.28 6.70
C LEU A 92 31.16 -14.99 5.61
N ASN A 93 31.36 -15.56 4.43
CA ASN A 93 30.42 -15.48 3.32
C ASN A 93 29.53 -16.73 3.33
N HIS A 94 28.24 -16.56 3.55
CA HIS A 94 27.25 -17.62 3.69
C HIS A 94 26.15 -17.43 2.64
N GLU A 95 26.34 -18.01 1.46
CA GLU A 95 25.56 -17.63 0.28
C GLU A 95 24.94 -18.83 -0.40
N SER A 96 23.64 -18.75 -0.64
CA SER A 96 22.93 -19.70 -1.48
C SER A 96 23.27 -19.49 -2.96
N THR A 97 23.19 -20.57 -3.75
CA THR A 97 23.48 -20.54 -5.18
C THR A 97 22.21 -20.67 -6.01
N THR A 98 22.16 -20.04 -7.18
CA THR A 98 21.09 -20.23 -8.17
C THR A 98 21.50 -21.17 -9.29
N MET A 99 20.52 -21.69 -10.03
CA MET A 99 20.70 -22.41 -11.28
C MET A 99 19.75 -21.83 -12.31
N THR A 100 20.28 -21.52 -13.49
CA THR A 100 19.50 -21.02 -14.62
C THR A 100 19.34 -22.10 -15.67
N THR A 101 18.10 -22.46 -15.98
CA THR A 101 17.75 -23.30 -17.12
C THR A 101 17.25 -22.42 -18.25
N LYS A 102 17.50 -22.84 -19.49
CA LYS A 102 17.06 -22.13 -20.69
C LYS A 102 16.35 -23.09 -21.62
N VAL A 103 15.17 -22.69 -22.05
CA VAL A 103 14.43 -23.31 -23.15
C VAL A 103 14.41 -22.30 -24.28
N ASP A 104 14.89 -22.70 -25.46
CA ASP A 104 14.89 -21.88 -26.67
C ASP A 104 14.24 -22.69 -27.80
N LEU A 105 12.91 -22.61 -27.86
CA LEU A 105 12.09 -23.27 -28.87
C LEU A 105 11.46 -22.22 -29.79
N SER A 106 11.02 -22.66 -30.97
CA SER A 106 10.24 -21.80 -31.85
C SER A 106 8.99 -21.31 -31.14
N HIS A 107 8.84 -19.98 -31.04
CA HIS A 107 7.71 -19.30 -30.38
C HIS A 107 7.57 -19.54 -28.87
N PHE A 108 8.60 -20.10 -28.22
CA PHE A 108 8.67 -20.21 -26.76
C PHE A 108 10.12 -20.14 -26.29
N GLN A 109 10.47 -19.07 -25.58
CA GLN A 109 11.76 -18.89 -24.95
C GLN A 109 11.55 -18.67 -23.47
N ARG A 110 12.24 -19.40 -22.61
CA ARG A 110 12.19 -19.19 -21.16
C ARG A 110 13.58 -19.33 -20.57
N SER A 111 14.01 -18.31 -19.83
CA SER A 111 15.19 -18.37 -18.97
C SER A 111 14.72 -18.32 -17.54
N GLU A 112 14.84 -19.44 -16.82
CA GLU A 112 14.33 -19.58 -15.46
C GLU A 112 15.49 -19.80 -14.50
N THR A 113 15.61 -18.90 -13.53
CA THR A 113 16.62 -18.93 -12.47
C THR A 113 15.94 -19.35 -11.18
N THR A 114 16.29 -20.52 -10.66
CA THR A 114 15.76 -21.04 -9.39
C THR A 114 16.85 -21.13 -8.33
N LEU A 115 16.45 -21.27 -7.07
CA LEU A 115 17.37 -21.61 -5.99
C LEU A 115 17.94 -23.02 -6.26
N ALA A 116 19.26 -23.12 -6.45
CA ALA A 116 19.92 -24.41 -6.69
C ALA A 116 20.27 -25.10 -5.38
N ARG A 117 21.02 -24.41 -4.51
CA ARG A 117 21.45 -24.94 -3.22
C ARG A 117 21.36 -23.85 -2.17
N LYS A 118 20.67 -24.17 -1.08
CA LYS A 118 20.57 -23.28 0.07
C LYS A 118 21.78 -23.47 0.97
N ALA A 119 22.54 -22.41 1.22
CA ALA A 119 23.61 -22.45 2.20
C ALA A 119 22.99 -22.54 3.60
N LEU A 120 23.50 -23.48 4.41
CA LEU A 120 22.88 -23.83 5.69
C LEU A 120 23.92 -24.00 6.81
N PHE A 121 23.73 -23.29 7.91
CA PHE A 121 24.25 -23.63 9.23
C PHE A 121 23.11 -24.19 10.07
N HIS A 122 23.21 -25.43 10.56
CA HIS A 122 22.08 -26.08 11.25
C HIS A 122 22.52 -26.83 12.50
N VAL A 123 21.87 -26.57 13.63
CA VAL A 123 21.97 -27.40 14.84
C VAL A 123 20.61 -28.08 15.10
N LYS A 124 20.62 -29.40 15.28
CA LYS A 124 19.41 -30.25 15.26
C LYS A 124 18.95 -30.75 16.63
N GLY A 125 19.89 -30.99 17.55
CA GLY A 125 19.62 -31.60 18.85
C GLY A 125 18.90 -30.65 19.81
N GLU A 126 18.17 -31.24 20.75
CA GLU A 126 17.26 -30.52 21.66
C GLU A 126 17.96 -29.43 22.51
N ASP A 127 19.20 -29.66 22.94
CA ASP A 127 20.01 -28.69 23.70
C ASP A 127 21.09 -28.01 22.85
N GLY A 128 20.87 -27.97 21.53
CA GLY A 128 21.80 -27.48 20.53
C GLY A 128 22.27 -26.04 20.77
N GLN A 129 23.58 -25.79 20.62
CA GLN A 129 24.17 -24.45 20.64
C GLN A 129 24.80 -24.10 19.29
N LEU A 130 24.54 -22.88 18.82
CA LEU A 130 25.08 -22.36 17.57
C LEU A 130 25.80 -21.04 17.84
N GLN A 131 27.10 -20.97 17.55
CA GLN A 131 27.88 -19.74 17.63
C GLN A 131 28.66 -19.49 16.34
N LEU A 132 28.46 -18.32 15.76
CA LEU A 132 29.25 -17.81 14.63
C LEU A 132 29.98 -16.53 15.07
N SER A 133 31.29 -16.50 14.90
CA SER A 133 32.12 -15.33 15.12
C SER A 133 32.94 -14.99 13.86
N SER A 134 32.94 -13.72 13.44
CA SER A 134 33.71 -13.27 12.27
C SER A 134 34.08 -11.77 12.31
N ASN A 135 34.87 -11.27 11.35
CA ASN A 135 34.97 -9.81 11.13
C ASN A 135 33.67 -9.28 10.52
N ASN A 136 33.22 -9.89 9.43
CA ASN A 136 31.94 -9.61 8.79
C ASN A 136 31.17 -10.92 8.54
N LEU A 137 29.84 -10.87 8.61
CA LEU A 137 28.96 -11.92 8.11
C LEU A 137 28.19 -11.38 6.92
N ASN A 138 28.32 -12.02 5.77
CA ASN A 138 27.52 -11.75 4.57
C ASN A 138 26.64 -12.97 4.28
N ALA A 139 25.36 -12.90 4.67
CA ALA A 139 24.38 -13.92 4.37
C ALA A 139 23.49 -13.50 3.19
N LYS A 140 23.37 -14.36 2.18
CA LYS A 140 22.58 -14.09 0.97
C LYS A 140 21.65 -15.25 0.64
N GLY A 141 20.36 -15.06 0.90
CA GLY A 141 19.34 -16.10 0.78
C GLY A 141 19.65 -17.38 1.57
N ALA A 142 20.38 -17.25 2.68
CA ALA A 142 21.00 -18.36 3.39
C ALA A 142 20.45 -18.53 4.81
N ASP A 143 20.55 -19.74 5.35
CA ASP A 143 19.92 -20.13 6.61
C ASP A 143 20.92 -20.38 7.73
N ILE A 144 20.63 -19.83 8.90
CA ILE A 144 21.31 -20.10 10.18
C ILE A 144 20.22 -20.56 11.16
N ILE A 145 20.16 -21.86 11.42
CA ILE A 145 19.05 -22.49 12.14
C ILE A 145 19.58 -23.27 13.35
N ASN A 146 18.98 -23.03 14.51
CA ASN A 146 19.15 -23.86 15.69
C ASN A 146 17.77 -24.40 16.14
N ASP A 147 17.50 -25.67 15.85
CA ASP A 147 16.29 -26.34 16.33
C ASP A 147 16.37 -26.75 17.80
N GLY A 148 17.53 -26.54 18.43
CA GLY A 148 17.73 -26.70 19.87
C GLY A 148 17.25 -25.51 20.68
N ASN A 149 16.95 -25.77 21.95
CA ASN A 149 16.56 -24.80 22.96
C ASN A 149 17.77 -24.00 23.50
N GLY A 150 18.99 -24.34 23.11
CA GLY A 150 20.20 -23.60 23.46
C GLY A 150 20.33 -22.29 22.66
N SER A 151 21.33 -21.49 23.03
CA SER A 151 21.53 -20.16 22.42
C SER A 151 22.04 -20.25 20.98
N THR A 152 21.55 -19.32 20.16
CA THR A 152 22.11 -18.97 18.85
C THR A 152 22.78 -17.60 18.97
N LEU A 153 24.10 -17.54 18.78
CA LEU A 153 24.88 -16.30 18.85
C LEU A 153 25.58 -16.05 17.52
N VAL A 154 25.30 -14.91 16.91
CA VAL A 154 26.02 -14.39 15.74
C VAL A 154 26.71 -13.11 16.16
N GLN A 155 28.04 -13.12 16.22
CA GLN A 155 28.85 -12.01 16.70
C GLN A 155 29.90 -11.62 15.67
N THR A 156 29.82 -10.40 15.15
CA THR A 156 30.83 -9.89 14.20
C THR A 156 31.52 -8.65 14.75
N LYS A 157 32.77 -8.42 14.34
CA LYS A 157 33.51 -7.20 14.75
C LYS A 157 33.03 -5.96 14.01
N ASN A 158 32.57 -6.11 12.78
CA ASN A 158 32.19 -5.01 11.89
C ASN A 158 30.72 -5.12 11.49
N ASN A 159 30.39 -5.95 10.50
CA ASN A 159 29.05 -5.92 9.91
C ASN A 159 28.38 -7.29 9.95
N VAL A 160 27.05 -7.30 10.11
CA VAL A 160 26.19 -8.41 9.66
C VAL A 160 25.30 -7.87 8.56
N ASN A 161 25.36 -8.52 7.40
CA ASN A 161 24.52 -8.23 6.25
C ASN A 161 23.66 -9.47 5.97
N LEU A 162 22.36 -9.37 6.20
CA LEU A 162 21.38 -10.39 5.86
C LEU A 162 20.56 -9.91 4.66
N THR A 163 20.80 -10.52 3.50
CA THR A 163 20.23 -10.06 2.22
C THR A 163 19.50 -11.19 1.51
N ALA A 164 18.82 -10.85 0.43
CA ALA A 164 18.11 -11.80 -0.41
C ALA A 164 18.89 -12.17 -1.68
N LEU A 165 18.66 -13.40 -2.14
CA LEU A 165 19.05 -13.89 -3.45
C LEU A 165 17.87 -13.73 -4.41
N SER A 166 18.09 -13.17 -5.60
CA SER A 166 17.03 -13.03 -6.61
C SER A 166 16.87 -14.31 -7.43
N VAL A 167 15.63 -14.78 -7.57
CA VAL A 167 15.19 -15.89 -8.42
C VAL A 167 14.02 -15.44 -9.30
N GLY A 168 13.62 -16.23 -10.28
CA GLY A 168 12.48 -15.92 -11.14
C GLY A 168 12.71 -16.34 -12.59
N PHE A 169 11.94 -15.79 -13.52
CA PHE A 169 12.04 -16.17 -14.93
C PHE A 169 11.80 -14.99 -15.88
N ASP A 170 12.33 -15.12 -17.10
CA ASP A 170 12.00 -14.31 -18.27
C ASP A 170 11.43 -15.27 -19.33
N GLU A 171 10.14 -15.15 -19.63
CA GLU A 171 9.40 -16.00 -20.55
C GLU A 171 8.83 -15.17 -21.70
N LYS A 172 9.06 -15.65 -22.92
CA LYS A 172 8.50 -15.12 -24.16
C LYS A 172 7.74 -16.23 -24.86
N MET A 173 6.44 -16.02 -25.06
CA MET A 173 5.56 -16.99 -25.68
C MET A 173 4.83 -16.38 -26.87
N GLY A 174 4.67 -17.17 -27.92
CA GLY A 174 3.96 -16.78 -29.14
C GLY A 174 4.81 -15.99 -30.14
N ALA A 175 4.19 -15.62 -31.25
CA ALA A 175 4.77 -14.72 -32.25
C ALA A 175 3.68 -14.04 -33.09
N GLY A 176 4.08 -12.97 -33.78
CA GLY A 176 3.24 -12.26 -34.74
C GLY A 176 2.01 -11.67 -34.07
N ASN A 177 0.85 -12.27 -34.32
CA ASN A 177 -0.44 -11.78 -33.84
C ASN A 177 -0.70 -12.05 -32.36
N HIS A 178 0.02 -12.98 -31.74
CA HIS A 178 -0.16 -13.30 -30.33
C HIS A 178 1.22 -13.44 -29.70
N TYR A 179 1.55 -12.55 -28.78
CA TYR A 179 2.82 -12.55 -28.07
C TYR A 179 2.62 -12.17 -26.60
N ARG A 180 3.38 -12.81 -25.72
CA ARG A 180 3.42 -12.55 -24.29
C ARG A 180 4.88 -12.53 -23.84
N HIS A 181 5.26 -11.50 -23.09
CA HIS A 181 6.53 -11.40 -22.37
C HIS A 181 6.22 -11.26 -20.89
N GLU A 182 6.64 -12.23 -20.09
CA GLU A 182 6.50 -12.17 -18.64
C GLU A 182 7.87 -12.28 -18.00
N LYS A 183 8.18 -11.35 -17.11
CA LYS A 183 9.39 -11.35 -16.30
C LYS A 183 9.01 -11.26 -14.83
N VAL A 184 9.46 -12.23 -14.06
CA VAL A 184 9.26 -12.31 -12.61
C VAL A 184 10.61 -12.31 -11.92
N GLU A 185 10.76 -11.49 -10.89
CA GLU A 185 11.90 -11.48 -9.98
C GLU A 185 11.37 -11.56 -8.54
N GLU A 186 11.83 -12.56 -7.79
CA GLU A 186 11.44 -12.82 -6.40
C GLU A 186 12.67 -12.89 -5.50
N ALA A 187 12.51 -12.44 -4.26
CA ALA A 187 13.53 -12.45 -3.23
C ALA A 187 13.49 -13.75 -2.40
N VAL A 188 14.56 -14.54 -2.45
CA VAL A 188 14.83 -15.63 -1.48
C VAL A 188 15.67 -15.06 -0.35
N VAL A 189 15.05 -14.88 0.81
CA VAL A 189 15.61 -14.11 1.92
C VAL A 189 16.52 -14.94 2.84
N SER A 190 17.42 -14.27 3.56
CA SER A 190 18.23 -14.93 4.61
C SER A 190 17.43 -15.13 5.89
N GLN A 191 17.70 -16.22 6.61
CA GLN A 191 17.02 -16.57 7.85
C GLN A 191 18.02 -16.80 8.99
N VAL A 192 17.72 -16.25 10.17
CA VAL A 192 18.33 -16.63 11.45
C VAL A 192 17.24 -17.08 12.39
N LYS A 193 17.26 -18.36 12.78
CA LYS A 193 16.20 -18.99 13.58
C LYS A 193 16.77 -19.77 14.76
N GLY A 194 16.14 -19.64 15.92
CA GLY A 194 16.43 -20.45 17.11
C GLY A 194 15.18 -20.79 17.90
N LYS A 195 15.10 -21.98 18.51
CA LYS A 195 14.07 -22.21 19.56
C LYS A 195 14.48 -21.55 20.87
N GLY A 196 15.77 -21.57 21.20
CA GLY A 196 16.35 -20.77 22.27
C GLY A 196 16.52 -19.30 21.91
N ASP A 197 17.29 -18.59 22.74
CA ASP A 197 17.61 -17.19 22.52
C ASP A 197 18.45 -17.00 21.25
N VAL A 198 18.10 -15.98 20.46
CA VAL A 198 18.84 -15.59 19.25
C VAL A 198 19.43 -14.20 19.48
N THR A 199 20.76 -14.10 19.46
CA THR A 199 21.47 -12.83 19.63
C THR A 199 22.35 -12.54 18.42
N LEU A 200 22.16 -11.36 17.82
CA LEU A 200 23.02 -10.80 16.78
C LEU A 200 23.75 -9.59 17.36
N THR A 201 25.08 -9.52 17.18
CA THR A 201 25.89 -8.41 17.64
C THR A 201 26.91 -8.02 16.58
N ALA A 202 26.98 -6.73 16.26
CA ALA A 202 27.95 -6.17 15.31
C ALA A 202 28.16 -4.67 15.54
N LYS A 203 29.11 -4.07 14.82
CA LYS A 203 29.18 -2.61 14.72
C LYS A 203 28.00 -2.05 13.94
N ASN A 204 27.68 -2.63 12.78
CA ASN A 204 26.45 -2.34 12.04
C ASN A 204 25.69 -3.63 11.71
N LEU A 205 24.36 -3.59 11.84
CA LEU A 205 23.48 -4.70 11.50
C LEU A 205 22.53 -4.24 10.38
N ARG A 206 22.57 -4.90 9.23
CA ARG A 206 21.67 -4.62 8.10
C ARG A 206 20.91 -5.88 7.69
N ALA A 207 19.59 -5.76 7.62
CA ALA A 207 18.70 -6.77 7.06
C ALA A 207 17.92 -6.20 5.86
N GLU A 208 17.78 -7.00 4.81
CA GLU A 208 17.03 -6.68 3.60
C GLU A 208 16.15 -7.88 3.24
N GLY A 209 14.88 -7.78 3.65
CA GLY A 209 13.91 -8.87 3.58
C GLY A 209 14.19 -10.06 4.51
N ALA A 210 15.10 -9.95 5.48
CA ALA A 210 15.53 -11.10 6.28
C ALA A 210 14.47 -11.57 7.29
N GLN A 211 14.53 -12.86 7.67
CA GLN A 211 13.70 -13.46 8.71
C GLN A 211 14.53 -13.73 9.97
N LEU A 212 14.16 -13.12 11.10
CA LEU A 212 14.80 -13.31 12.40
C LEU A 212 13.79 -13.86 13.38
N GLU A 213 13.98 -15.10 13.83
CA GLU A 213 13.00 -15.82 14.64
C GLU A 213 13.64 -16.42 15.90
N SER A 214 13.01 -16.20 17.06
CA SER A 214 13.30 -16.91 18.29
C SER A 214 12.00 -17.39 18.94
N GLU A 215 11.90 -18.66 19.37
CA GLU A 215 10.78 -19.05 20.25
C GLU A 215 10.96 -18.53 21.70
N ALA A 216 12.14 -17.96 21.98
CA ALA A 216 12.51 -17.32 23.23
C ALA A 216 12.79 -15.83 23.00
N LYS A 217 13.95 -15.31 23.42
CA LYS A 217 14.31 -13.90 23.22
C LYS A 217 15.10 -13.71 21.93
N LEU A 218 14.66 -12.77 21.10
CA LEU A 218 15.43 -12.25 19.97
C LEU A 218 16.08 -10.92 20.37
N MET A 219 17.39 -10.82 20.21
CA MET A 219 18.16 -9.61 20.51
C MET A 219 19.07 -9.24 19.33
N ALA A 220 18.99 -7.99 18.88
CA ALA A 220 19.87 -7.43 17.87
C ALA A 220 20.57 -6.18 18.44
N VAL A 221 21.90 -6.21 18.47
CA VAL A 221 22.72 -5.16 19.09
C VAL A 221 23.72 -4.62 18.07
N ALA A 222 23.58 -3.36 17.69
CA ALA A 222 24.50 -2.63 16.85
C ALA A 222 25.28 -1.58 17.67
N GLU A 223 26.61 -1.55 17.57
CA GLU A 223 27.41 -0.48 18.19
C GLU A 223 27.11 0.89 17.55
N ASN A 224 26.78 0.91 16.26
CA ASN A 224 26.37 2.08 15.50
C ASN A 224 24.90 1.94 15.06
N ASP A 225 24.66 1.42 13.86
CA ASP A 225 23.35 1.46 13.21
C ASP A 225 22.74 0.08 13.02
N LEU A 226 21.43 -0.03 13.31
CA LEU A 226 20.59 -1.19 13.03
C LEU A 226 19.58 -0.80 11.95
N VAL A 227 19.70 -1.40 10.77
CA VAL A 227 18.87 -1.10 9.60
C VAL A 227 18.10 -2.34 9.18
N LEU A 228 16.77 -2.24 9.18
CA LEU A 228 15.84 -3.30 8.80
C LEU A 228 15.01 -2.83 7.60
N ASN A 229 15.31 -3.33 6.41
CA ASN A 229 14.66 -2.95 5.16
C ASN A 229 13.92 -4.12 4.51
N GLY A 230 13.14 -3.82 3.47
CA GLY A 230 12.58 -4.82 2.58
C GLY A 230 13.47 -5.13 1.38
N ALA A 231 13.42 -6.38 0.91
CA ALA A 231 13.75 -6.74 -0.46
C ALA A 231 12.56 -6.41 -1.37
N THR A 232 12.66 -6.71 -2.67
CA THR A 232 11.62 -6.37 -3.66
C THR A 232 11.29 -7.56 -4.53
N ASN A 233 10.01 -7.82 -4.74
CA ASN A 233 9.49 -8.69 -5.80
C ASN A 233 9.00 -7.82 -6.96
N THR A 234 9.30 -8.22 -8.20
CA THR A 234 8.90 -7.50 -9.41
C THR A 234 8.21 -8.44 -10.39
N LEU A 235 7.09 -8.00 -10.95
CA LEU A 235 6.42 -8.61 -12.11
C LEU A 235 6.39 -7.58 -13.23
N GLU A 236 6.82 -7.97 -14.43
CA GLU A 236 6.60 -7.22 -15.66
C GLU A 236 5.93 -8.14 -16.69
N LEU A 237 4.77 -7.74 -17.19
CA LEU A 237 3.99 -8.49 -18.17
C LEU A 237 3.69 -7.58 -19.36
N THR A 238 3.99 -8.05 -20.57
CA THR A 238 3.59 -7.41 -21.83
C THR A 238 2.82 -8.42 -22.67
N GLU A 239 1.60 -8.08 -23.09
CA GLU A 239 0.77 -8.94 -23.92
C GLU A 239 0.33 -8.21 -25.19
N HIS A 240 0.34 -8.93 -26.31
CA HIS A 240 -0.13 -8.47 -27.61
C HIS A 240 -1.06 -9.52 -28.20
N HIS A 241 -2.30 -9.12 -28.52
CA HIS A 241 -3.28 -9.96 -29.19
C HIS A 241 -3.92 -9.24 -30.39
N GLN A 242 -3.74 -9.82 -31.56
CA GLN A 242 -4.33 -9.39 -32.82
C GLN A 242 -5.25 -10.47 -33.37
N TYR A 243 -6.55 -10.21 -33.33
CA TYR A 243 -7.57 -11.06 -33.93
C TYR A 243 -8.05 -10.46 -35.25
N LYS A 244 -8.21 -11.27 -36.30
CA LYS A 244 -8.85 -10.90 -37.57
C LYS A 244 -9.83 -11.98 -37.99
N SER A 245 -11.03 -11.62 -38.42
CA SER A 245 -12.04 -12.58 -38.89
C SER A 245 -12.99 -12.02 -39.94
N GLY A 246 -13.53 -12.90 -40.79
CA GLY A 246 -14.76 -12.70 -41.56
C GLY A 246 -14.58 -12.58 -43.08
N VAL A 247 -15.51 -13.19 -43.83
CA VAL A 247 -15.59 -13.17 -45.30
C VAL A 247 -16.50 -12.03 -45.80
N LEU A 248 -17.67 -11.83 -45.17
CA LEU A 248 -18.64 -10.76 -45.49
C LEU A 248 -18.45 -9.48 -44.64
N THR A 249 -18.07 -9.66 -43.37
CA THR A 249 -17.85 -8.57 -42.40
C THR A 249 -16.46 -8.73 -41.80
N ARG A 250 -15.53 -7.85 -42.16
CA ARG A 250 -14.15 -7.89 -41.67
C ARG A 250 -14.10 -7.29 -40.28
N LYS A 251 -13.62 -8.04 -39.30
CA LYS A 251 -13.34 -7.56 -37.94
C LYS A 251 -11.86 -7.71 -37.68
N SER A 252 -11.23 -6.69 -37.10
CA SER A 252 -9.89 -6.79 -36.52
C SER A 252 -9.87 -6.15 -35.14
N LYS A 253 -9.26 -6.80 -34.15
CA LYS A 253 -9.03 -6.25 -32.82
C LYS A 253 -7.56 -6.44 -32.46
N ILE A 254 -6.87 -5.37 -32.11
CA ILE A 254 -5.51 -5.38 -31.55
C ILE A 254 -5.63 -4.95 -30.10
N THR A 255 -4.99 -5.68 -29.19
CA THR A 255 -4.92 -5.38 -27.77
C THR A 255 -3.44 -5.46 -27.38
N ASP A 256 -2.88 -4.35 -26.90
CA ASP A 256 -1.56 -4.29 -26.28
C ASP A 256 -1.78 -4.00 -24.79
N GLU A 257 -1.21 -4.80 -23.91
CA GLU A 257 -1.28 -4.62 -22.45
C GLU A 257 0.12 -4.67 -21.85
N TYR A 258 0.37 -3.82 -20.86
CA TYR A 258 1.59 -3.79 -20.06
C TYR A 258 1.22 -3.66 -18.59
N GLU A 259 1.76 -4.53 -17.74
CA GLU A 259 1.66 -4.45 -16.29
C GLU A 259 3.06 -4.49 -15.69
N LYS A 260 3.34 -3.60 -14.74
CA LYS A 260 4.49 -3.68 -13.86
C LYS A 260 4.05 -3.57 -12.42
N ARG A 261 4.45 -4.53 -11.61
CA ARG A 261 4.21 -4.55 -10.17
C ARG A 261 5.53 -4.62 -9.41
N ILE A 262 5.68 -3.75 -8.42
CA ILE A 262 6.80 -3.73 -7.49
C ILE A 262 6.21 -3.91 -6.09
N GLU A 263 6.56 -5.00 -5.41
CA GLU A 263 6.08 -5.33 -4.07
C GLU A 263 7.26 -5.40 -3.08
N GLN A 264 7.14 -4.72 -1.94
CA GLN A 264 8.13 -4.74 -0.87
C GLN A 264 8.00 -6.03 -0.04
N VAL A 265 9.12 -6.71 0.15
CA VAL A 265 9.27 -7.89 1.01
C VAL A 265 10.06 -7.46 2.24
N GLY A 266 9.36 -6.91 3.25
CA GLY A 266 9.94 -6.44 4.50
C GLY A 266 10.71 -7.50 5.29
N SER A 267 11.69 -7.06 6.09
CA SER A 267 12.28 -7.93 7.11
C SER A 267 11.23 -8.33 8.17
N GLU A 268 11.21 -9.60 8.56
CA GLU A 268 10.27 -10.17 9.52
C GLU A 268 11.00 -10.60 10.80
N LEU A 269 10.57 -10.07 11.95
CA LEU A 269 11.15 -10.34 13.26
C LEU A 269 10.08 -10.93 14.18
N SER A 270 10.39 -12.06 14.81
CA SER A 270 9.45 -12.75 15.69
C SER A 270 10.14 -13.33 16.92
N GLY A 271 9.50 -13.17 18.08
CA GLY A 271 9.82 -14.00 19.23
C GLY A 271 9.00 -13.73 20.48
N ARG A 272 9.33 -14.37 21.59
CA ARG A 272 8.62 -14.12 22.85
C ARG A 272 8.94 -12.73 23.40
N GLU A 273 10.18 -12.30 23.26
CA GLU A 273 10.64 -10.93 23.51
C GLU A 273 11.56 -10.49 22.39
N ILE A 274 11.47 -9.22 22.00
CA ILE A 274 12.34 -8.63 20.97
C ILE A 274 13.03 -7.39 21.56
N VAL A 275 14.36 -7.36 21.47
CA VAL A 275 15.19 -6.25 21.95
C VAL A 275 16.11 -5.78 20.83
N LEU A 276 15.93 -4.53 20.40
CA LEU A 276 16.72 -3.87 19.37
C LEU A 276 17.51 -2.72 20.00
N LEU A 277 18.84 -2.80 19.99
CA LEU A 277 19.73 -1.80 20.58
C LEU A 277 20.67 -1.24 19.51
N ALA A 278 20.78 0.08 19.43
CA ALA A 278 21.72 0.78 18.54
C ALA A 278 22.46 1.91 19.26
N GLY A 279 23.77 1.97 19.11
CA GLY A 279 24.57 3.08 19.64
C GLY A 279 24.40 4.39 18.86
N HIS A 280 23.83 4.36 17.66
CA HIS A 280 23.38 5.52 16.89
C HIS A 280 21.88 5.39 16.56
N ASN A 281 21.53 4.76 15.42
CA ASN A 281 20.17 4.81 14.89
C ASN A 281 19.55 3.41 14.71
N VAL A 282 18.22 3.35 14.86
CA VAL A 282 17.41 2.22 14.39
C VAL A 282 16.53 2.70 13.24
N GLU A 283 16.69 2.09 12.08
CA GLU A 283 15.88 2.39 10.88
C GLU A 283 15.11 1.15 10.46
N ALA A 284 13.80 1.29 10.24
CA ALA A 284 12.94 0.21 9.84
C ALA A 284 11.98 0.64 8.71
N THR A 285 12.09 0.00 7.55
CA THR A 285 11.27 0.30 6.36
C THR A 285 10.48 -0.94 5.92
N GLY A 286 9.15 -0.83 5.96
CA GLY A 286 8.21 -1.89 5.57
C GLY A 286 8.34 -3.20 6.36
N VAL A 287 8.81 -3.16 7.61
CA VAL A 287 9.10 -4.36 8.41
C VAL A 287 7.87 -4.94 9.09
N LYS A 288 7.94 -6.21 9.51
CA LYS A 288 6.97 -6.81 10.43
C LYS A 288 7.67 -7.35 11.66
N LEU A 289 7.39 -6.80 12.83
CA LEU A 289 7.97 -7.19 14.11
C LEU A 289 6.83 -7.54 15.07
N ALA A 290 6.78 -8.80 15.51
CA ALA A 290 5.76 -9.27 16.44
C ALA A 290 6.37 -10.06 17.60
N ALA A 291 6.17 -9.56 18.82
CA ALA A 291 6.53 -10.25 20.05
C ALA A 291 5.29 -10.81 20.79
N ASP A 292 5.43 -11.94 21.48
CA ASP A 292 4.37 -12.39 22.41
C ASP A 292 4.24 -11.43 23.60
N ASN A 293 5.37 -11.12 24.23
CA ASN A 293 5.47 -10.25 25.40
C ASN A 293 6.03 -8.89 25.01
N ASN A 294 7.29 -8.59 25.31
CA ASN A 294 7.80 -7.23 25.24
C ASN A 294 8.60 -6.96 23.97
N VAL A 295 8.44 -5.74 23.44
CA VAL A 295 9.33 -5.15 22.44
C VAL A 295 10.05 -3.96 23.07
N LEU A 296 11.38 -3.95 22.98
CA LEU A 296 12.22 -2.81 23.34
C LEU A 296 13.03 -2.36 22.13
N ILE A 297 12.95 -1.08 21.79
CA ILE A 297 13.82 -0.42 20.81
C ILE A 297 14.52 0.74 21.54
N ASP A 298 15.85 0.70 21.65
CA ASP A 298 16.66 1.76 22.25
C ASP A 298 17.78 2.18 21.29
N ALA A 299 17.69 3.42 20.80
CA ALA A 299 18.70 4.04 19.97
C ALA A 299 19.25 5.29 20.68
N LYS A 300 20.58 5.45 20.77
CA LYS A 300 21.16 6.64 21.43
C LYS A 300 20.99 7.92 20.63
N ASN A 301 20.66 7.83 19.34
CA ASN A 301 20.30 8.98 18.51
C ASN A 301 18.85 8.84 18.00
N ASP A 302 18.62 8.35 16.78
CA ASP A 302 17.31 8.42 16.13
C ASP A 302 16.66 7.05 15.94
N VAL A 303 15.34 7.00 16.01
CA VAL A 303 14.53 5.84 15.61
C VAL A 303 13.59 6.28 14.49
N LEU A 304 13.72 5.66 13.32
CA LEU A 304 12.87 5.89 12.15
C LEU A 304 12.09 4.62 11.81
N LEU A 305 10.77 4.71 11.84
CA LEU A 305 9.84 3.67 11.40
C LEU A 305 9.05 4.21 10.21
N GLN A 306 9.19 3.62 9.03
CA GLN A 306 8.50 4.10 7.84
C GLN A 306 7.90 2.98 7.00
N ALA A 307 6.82 3.29 6.28
CA ALA A 307 6.31 2.41 5.25
C ALA A 307 7.26 2.33 4.05
N GLY A 308 7.41 1.14 3.48
CA GLY A 308 7.85 1.00 2.10
C GLY A 308 6.72 1.38 1.13
N LYS A 309 7.03 1.47 -0.17
CA LYS A 309 6.03 1.74 -1.21
C LYS A 309 5.97 0.59 -2.20
N ASN A 310 4.78 0.08 -2.42
CA ASN A 310 4.47 -0.79 -3.55
C ASN A 310 4.00 0.08 -4.72
N GLN A 311 4.24 -0.39 -5.95
CA GLN A 311 3.86 0.33 -7.16
C GLN A 311 3.19 -0.61 -8.15
N LEU A 312 2.09 -0.16 -8.74
CA LEU A 312 1.40 -0.80 -9.86
C LEU A 312 1.35 0.18 -11.03
N ILE A 313 1.87 -0.24 -12.18
CA ILE A 313 1.75 0.45 -13.46
C ILE A 313 0.97 -0.47 -14.39
N HIS A 314 -0.08 0.06 -15.01
CA HIS A 314 -0.90 -0.68 -15.95
C HIS A 314 -1.20 0.18 -17.18
N GLU A 315 -0.82 -0.31 -18.35
CA GLU A 315 -1.10 0.32 -19.65
C GLU A 315 -1.91 -0.63 -20.52
N THR A 316 -2.98 -0.11 -21.15
CA THR A 316 -3.82 -0.86 -22.07
C THR A 316 -4.06 -0.05 -23.34
N LYS A 317 -3.89 -0.67 -24.49
CA LYS A 317 -4.23 -0.11 -25.81
C LYS A 317 -5.06 -1.09 -26.62
N ILE A 318 -6.32 -0.75 -26.86
CA ILE A 318 -7.25 -1.55 -27.66
C ILE A 318 -7.58 -0.80 -28.95
N VAL A 319 -7.35 -1.42 -30.10
CA VAL A 319 -7.76 -0.92 -31.43
C VAL A 319 -8.72 -1.93 -32.05
N SER A 320 -10.01 -1.60 -32.12
CA SER A 320 -11.03 -2.41 -32.78
C SER A 320 -11.46 -1.78 -34.09
N GLN A 321 -11.51 -2.54 -35.17
CA GLN A 321 -12.00 -2.10 -36.47
C GLN A 321 -12.98 -3.13 -37.03
N LYS A 322 -14.15 -2.68 -37.45
CA LYS A 322 -15.16 -3.49 -38.13
C LYS A 322 -15.45 -2.83 -39.47
N SER A 323 -15.53 -3.61 -40.54
CA SER A 323 -15.86 -3.13 -41.88
C SER A 323 -16.77 -4.12 -42.63
N GLY A 324 -17.59 -3.64 -43.56
CA GLY A 324 -18.59 -4.45 -44.28
C GLY A 324 -19.98 -4.33 -43.67
N LEU A 325 -20.80 -5.37 -43.79
CA LEU A 325 -22.17 -5.42 -43.26
C LEU A 325 -22.16 -5.76 -41.75
N MET A 326 -22.44 -4.80 -40.89
CA MET A 326 -22.40 -4.90 -39.43
C MET A 326 -23.83 -4.94 -38.86
N GLY A 327 -24.10 -5.81 -37.89
CA GLY A 327 -25.37 -5.82 -37.16
C GLY A 327 -25.33 -4.89 -35.95
N ASN A 328 -26.39 -4.11 -35.73
CA ASN A 328 -26.45 -3.07 -34.69
C ASN A 328 -27.20 -3.52 -33.40
N GLY A 329 -27.26 -4.82 -33.11
CA GLY A 329 -27.92 -5.35 -31.90
C GLY A 329 -29.45 -5.40 -31.94
N GLY A 330 -30.07 -5.28 -33.12
CA GLY A 330 -31.53 -5.34 -33.37
C GLY A 330 -31.84 -5.59 -34.87
N ILE A 331 -33.02 -5.20 -35.38
CA ILE A 331 -33.47 -5.37 -36.79
C ILE A 331 -32.74 -4.39 -37.77
N GLY A 332 -31.48 -4.04 -37.50
CA GLY A 332 -30.74 -3.02 -38.23
C GLY A 332 -29.31 -3.41 -38.62
N PHE A 333 -28.87 -2.97 -39.80
CA PHE A 333 -27.56 -3.23 -40.37
C PHE A 333 -26.83 -1.94 -40.82
N THR A 334 -25.52 -1.88 -40.61
CA THR A 334 -24.64 -0.84 -41.14
C THR A 334 -23.65 -1.41 -42.14
N ILE A 335 -23.65 -0.93 -43.39
CA ILE A 335 -22.60 -1.18 -44.37
C ILE A 335 -21.58 -0.04 -44.27
N GLY A 336 -20.40 -0.33 -43.74
CA GLY A 336 -19.42 0.73 -43.49
C GLY A 336 -18.13 0.25 -42.86
N SER A 337 -17.44 1.16 -42.20
CA SER A 337 -16.31 0.91 -41.33
C SER A 337 -16.50 1.65 -40.01
N ASN A 338 -16.16 1.03 -38.90
CA ASN A 338 -16.09 1.62 -37.57
C ASN A 338 -14.75 1.26 -36.96
N LYS A 339 -13.99 2.26 -36.49
CA LYS A 339 -12.70 2.11 -35.83
C LYS A 339 -12.76 2.76 -34.46
N GLU A 340 -12.50 1.99 -33.42
CA GLU A 340 -12.42 2.39 -32.02
C GLU A 340 -10.98 2.20 -31.52
N LYS A 341 -10.47 3.18 -30.78
CA LYS A 341 -9.17 3.13 -30.13
C LYS A 341 -9.31 3.59 -28.68
N VAL A 342 -8.89 2.75 -27.75
CA VAL A 342 -8.77 3.03 -26.31
C VAL A 342 -7.29 2.99 -25.98
N ASN A 343 -6.78 4.02 -25.33
CA ASN A 343 -5.47 4.01 -24.66
C ASN A 343 -5.71 4.37 -23.19
N GLN A 344 -5.11 3.63 -22.26
CA GLN A 344 -5.21 3.88 -20.83
C GLN A 344 -3.87 3.61 -20.16
N ASN A 345 -3.40 4.54 -19.32
CA ASN A 345 -2.17 4.40 -18.54
C ASN A 345 -2.47 4.77 -17.09
N ASN A 346 -2.24 3.85 -16.17
CA ASN A 346 -2.52 4.00 -14.75
C ASN A 346 -1.25 3.72 -13.95
N THR A 347 -0.93 4.58 -12.99
CA THR A 347 0.10 4.35 -11.96
C THR A 347 -0.51 4.54 -10.59
N GLN A 348 -0.22 3.64 -9.66
CA GLN A 348 -0.73 3.68 -8.28
C GLN A 348 0.36 3.25 -7.30
N GLU A 349 0.51 4.00 -6.21
CA GLU A 349 1.29 3.61 -5.05
C GLU A 349 0.40 3.03 -3.94
N SER A 350 0.92 2.09 -3.15
CA SER A 350 0.31 1.65 -1.87
C SER A 350 1.38 1.48 -0.80
N ALA A 351 1.01 1.63 0.48
CA ALA A 351 2.00 1.52 1.56
C ALA A 351 2.25 0.05 1.94
N ALA A 352 3.52 -0.32 2.01
CA ALA A 352 3.97 -1.48 2.75
C ALA A 352 4.29 -1.02 4.18
N HIS A 353 3.28 -0.96 5.05
CA HIS A 353 3.43 -0.45 6.43
C HIS A 353 4.51 -1.20 7.22
N SER A 354 5.33 -0.46 7.98
CA SER A 354 6.06 -1.07 9.09
C SER A 354 5.08 -1.36 10.23
N GLN A 355 5.04 -2.62 10.68
CA GLN A 355 4.18 -3.09 11.77
C GLN A 355 5.06 -3.58 12.91
N ILE A 356 5.01 -2.90 14.07
CA ILE A 356 5.82 -3.24 15.24
C ILE A 356 4.88 -3.42 16.42
N GLY A 357 4.89 -4.59 17.05
CA GLY A 357 4.01 -4.77 18.19
C GLY A 357 4.26 -5.96 19.10
N SER A 358 3.50 -5.94 20.19
CA SER A 358 3.40 -6.99 21.19
C SER A 358 1.97 -7.52 21.30
N LEU A 359 1.80 -8.83 21.41
CA LEU A 359 0.47 -9.44 21.53
C LEU A 359 -0.11 -9.29 22.95
N ALA A 360 0.74 -9.45 23.97
CA ALA A 360 0.33 -9.42 25.37
C ALA A 360 1.14 -8.47 26.26
N GLY A 361 2.41 -8.20 25.94
CA GLY A 361 3.30 -7.33 26.74
C GLY A 361 3.34 -5.88 26.24
N ASN A 362 4.42 -5.17 26.55
CA ASN A 362 4.55 -3.75 26.23
C ASN A 362 5.41 -3.50 24.98
N VAL A 363 5.19 -2.37 24.31
CA VAL A 363 6.15 -1.81 23.35
C VAL A 363 6.79 -0.58 23.94
N THR A 364 8.12 -0.57 24.08
CA THR A 364 8.89 0.57 24.57
C THR A 364 9.89 1.02 23.51
N ILE A 365 9.82 2.29 23.10
CA ILE A 365 10.72 2.91 22.13
C ILE A 365 11.40 4.12 22.77
N GLN A 366 12.73 4.10 22.77
CA GLN A 366 13.57 5.16 23.31
C GLN A 366 14.52 5.64 22.21
N ALA A 367 14.43 6.93 21.88
CA ALA A 367 15.34 7.60 20.97
C ALA A 367 16.06 8.73 21.73
N GLY A 368 17.38 8.74 21.73
CA GLY A 368 18.14 9.79 22.42
C GLY A 368 18.02 11.18 21.79
N ASN A 369 17.49 11.29 20.57
CA ASN A 369 17.33 12.54 19.84
C ASN A 369 15.97 12.69 19.12
N ARG A 370 15.64 11.85 18.13
CA ARG A 370 14.39 11.95 17.37
C ARG A 370 13.73 10.59 17.18
N TYR A 371 12.43 10.54 17.39
CA TYR A 371 11.59 9.42 17.00
C TYR A 371 10.71 9.89 15.84
N GLN A 372 10.72 9.18 14.72
CA GLN A 372 9.90 9.47 13.56
C GLN A 372 9.15 8.21 13.10
N GLN A 373 7.84 8.34 12.90
CA GLN A 373 6.97 7.30 12.38
C GLN A 373 6.25 7.83 11.13
N VAL A 374 6.33 7.14 9.98
CA VAL A 374 5.66 7.55 8.73
C VAL A 374 4.87 6.39 8.14
N GLY A 375 3.54 6.55 8.02
CA GLY A 375 2.62 5.50 7.54
C GLY A 375 2.85 4.14 8.20
N SER A 376 3.17 4.11 9.49
CA SER A 376 3.54 2.86 10.19
C SER A 376 2.61 2.60 11.37
N ILE A 377 2.62 1.38 11.90
CA ILE A 377 1.73 0.92 12.97
C ILE A 377 2.58 0.40 14.12
N VAL A 378 2.45 1.03 15.29
CA VAL A 378 3.01 0.55 16.55
C VAL A 378 1.88 0.11 17.47
N SER A 379 1.91 -1.14 17.97
CA SER A 379 0.80 -1.64 18.76
C SER A 379 1.14 -2.58 19.92
N SER A 380 0.36 -2.51 20.98
CA SER A 380 0.31 -3.52 22.05
C SER A 380 -1.11 -4.04 22.23
N GLY A 381 -1.30 -5.36 22.19
CA GLY A 381 -2.63 -5.96 22.29
C GLY A 381 -3.28 -5.86 23.65
N LYS A 382 -2.48 -5.99 24.72
CA LYS A 382 -2.98 -5.95 26.11
C LYS A 382 -2.17 -5.04 27.03
N GLY A 383 -0.92 -4.76 26.69
CA GLY A 383 -0.03 -3.91 27.46
C GLY A 383 -0.01 -2.47 26.96
N ASP A 384 1.05 -1.77 27.34
CA ASP A 384 1.25 -0.35 27.08
C ASP A 384 2.16 -0.12 25.87
N VAL A 385 2.00 1.04 25.23
CA VAL A 385 2.98 1.60 24.30
C VAL A 385 3.60 2.85 24.90
N GLY A 386 4.92 2.84 25.05
CA GLY A 386 5.71 3.96 25.56
C GLY A 386 6.72 4.46 24.52
N ILE A 387 6.67 5.74 24.17
CA ILE A 387 7.61 6.39 23.24
C ILE A 387 8.27 7.56 23.97
N THR A 388 9.60 7.57 24.06
CA THR A 388 10.38 8.65 24.69
C THR A 388 11.46 9.15 23.75
N SER A 389 11.49 10.46 23.52
CA SER A 389 12.50 11.10 22.68
C SER A 389 12.72 12.57 23.10
N LYS A 390 13.68 13.26 22.49
CA LYS A 390 13.72 14.73 22.55
C LYS A 390 12.72 15.36 21.60
N THR A 391 12.43 14.72 20.47
CA THR A 391 11.44 15.15 19.46
C THR A 391 10.70 13.92 18.91
N VAL A 392 9.39 14.01 18.75
CA VAL A 392 8.53 12.91 18.26
C VAL A 392 7.71 13.41 17.07
N ASP A 393 7.81 12.74 15.93
CA ASP A 393 6.99 12.98 14.75
C ASP A 393 6.25 11.71 14.33
N ILE A 394 4.93 11.78 14.17
CA ILE A 394 4.07 10.65 13.77
C ILE A 394 3.20 11.12 12.62
N ASP A 395 3.62 10.79 11.40
CA ASP A 395 3.06 11.30 10.16
C ASP A 395 2.39 10.18 9.35
N ALA A 396 1.33 10.54 8.64
CA ALA A 396 0.74 9.72 7.60
C ALA A 396 1.69 9.58 6.40
N VAL A 397 1.48 8.56 5.57
CA VAL A 397 2.14 8.44 4.27
C VAL A 397 1.22 8.96 3.17
N GLN A 398 1.78 9.74 2.24
CA GLN A 398 1.08 10.19 1.04
C GLN A 398 1.46 9.33 -0.16
N LEU A 399 0.45 8.76 -0.81
CA LEU A 399 0.58 7.82 -1.92
C LEU A 399 0.06 8.47 -3.19
N HIS A 400 0.85 8.49 -4.25
CA HIS A 400 0.46 9.13 -5.51
C HIS A 400 -0.26 8.15 -6.44
N TYR A 401 -1.20 8.68 -7.23
CA TYR A 401 -1.76 7.98 -8.38
C TYR A 401 -1.91 8.92 -9.58
N GLU A 402 -1.85 8.32 -10.77
CA GLU A 402 -2.08 9.01 -12.03
C GLU A 402 -2.84 8.07 -12.99
N SER A 403 -3.84 8.60 -13.68
CA SER A 403 -4.65 7.87 -14.65
C SER A 403 -4.90 8.73 -15.89
N ASN A 404 -4.40 8.26 -17.03
CA ASN A 404 -4.58 8.86 -18.34
C ASN A 404 -5.43 7.95 -19.23
N SER A 405 -6.55 8.44 -19.74
CA SER A 405 -7.43 7.70 -20.66
C SER A 405 -7.72 8.50 -21.93
N ARG A 406 -7.68 7.83 -23.08
CA ARG A 406 -7.98 8.41 -24.38
C ARG A 406 -8.80 7.46 -25.23
N TYR A 407 -10.01 7.89 -25.56
CA TYR A 407 -10.95 7.19 -26.43
C TYR A 407 -11.07 7.91 -27.78
N GLU A 408 -10.94 7.19 -28.88
CA GLU A 408 -11.19 7.68 -30.23
C GLU A 408 -12.15 6.75 -30.98
N MET A 409 -13.18 7.31 -31.60
CA MET A 409 -14.13 6.58 -32.44
C MET A 409 -14.17 7.24 -33.82
N GLN A 410 -14.12 6.43 -34.89
CA GLN A 410 -14.22 6.85 -36.28
C GLN A 410 -15.17 5.94 -37.03
N GLN A 411 -16.34 6.44 -37.40
CA GLN A 411 -17.36 5.71 -38.14
C GLN A 411 -17.53 6.31 -39.53
N LYS A 412 -17.65 5.45 -40.55
CA LYS A 412 -17.92 5.80 -41.94
C LYS A 412 -18.87 4.77 -42.54
N GLY A 413 -20.07 5.13 -42.98
CA GLY A 413 -20.89 4.18 -43.74
C GLY A 413 -22.39 4.43 -43.68
N PHE A 414 -23.12 3.53 -44.33
CA PHE A 414 -24.56 3.50 -44.52
C PHE A 414 -25.22 2.63 -43.46
N THR A 415 -26.04 3.21 -42.59
CA THR A 415 -26.69 2.55 -41.45
C THR A 415 -28.20 2.53 -41.63
N VAL A 416 -28.82 1.37 -41.43
CA VAL A 416 -30.27 1.16 -41.37
C VAL A 416 -30.60 0.54 -40.02
N ALA A 417 -30.97 1.29 -38.98
CA ALA A 417 -31.19 0.70 -37.63
C ALA A 417 -32.06 1.53 -36.67
N LEU A 418 -32.67 0.84 -35.70
CA LEU A 418 -33.10 1.39 -34.40
C LEU A 418 -31.85 1.71 -33.56
N THR A 419 -31.63 2.97 -33.20
CA THR A 419 -30.39 3.43 -32.56
C THR A 419 -30.40 3.21 -31.03
N GLY A 420 -29.48 2.39 -30.52
CA GLY A 420 -29.13 2.30 -29.09
C GLY A 420 -27.61 2.40 -28.91
N ALA A 421 -27.15 3.20 -27.95
CA ALA A 421 -25.72 3.43 -27.72
C ALA A 421 -25.06 2.19 -27.09
N VAL A 422 -23.99 1.70 -27.70
CA VAL A 422 -23.14 0.64 -27.14
C VAL A 422 -22.06 1.33 -26.30
N ALA A 423 -22.24 1.37 -24.98
CA ALA A 423 -21.32 2.03 -24.04
C ALA A 423 -20.76 1.05 -22.99
N SER A 424 -20.52 -0.22 -23.37
CA SER A 424 -20.23 -1.29 -22.39
C SER A 424 -18.74 -1.56 -22.15
N ALA A 425 -17.82 -0.69 -22.57
CA ALA A 425 -16.38 -0.97 -22.46
C ALA A 425 -15.63 -0.16 -21.37
N LEU A 426 -16.30 0.77 -20.67
CA LEU A 426 -15.66 1.60 -19.63
C LEU A 426 -15.88 1.08 -18.20
N GLN A 427 -16.45 -0.11 -18.04
CA GLN A 427 -16.89 -0.62 -16.73
C GLN A 427 -15.81 -1.33 -15.92
N SER A 428 -14.65 -1.66 -16.50
CA SER A 428 -13.66 -2.56 -15.87
C SER A 428 -12.63 -1.90 -14.95
N VAL A 429 -12.64 -0.58 -14.75
CA VAL A 429 -11.60 0.12 -13.97
C VAL A 429 -12.07 0.54 -12.57
N LYS A 430 -13.39 0.48 -12.30
CA LYS A 430 -13.92 0.79 -10.97
C LYS A 430 -13.71 -0.33 -9.93
N SER A 431 -13.27 -1.51 -10.35
CA SER A 431 -13.01 -2.67 -9.47
C SER A 431 -11.66 -2.65 -8.78
N THR A 432 -10.76 -1.71 -9.10
CA THR A 432 -9.48 -1.52 -8.37
C THR A 432 -9.64 -0.59 -7.16
N VAL A 433 -10.83 -0.57 -6.55
CA VAL A 433 -11.08 0.06 -5.23
C VAL A 433 -11.06 -1.01 -4.12
N GLU A 434 -10.99 -2.30 -4.47
CA GLU A 434 -10.74 -3.39 -3.53
C GLU A 434 -9.24 -3.68 -3.34
N SER A 435 -8.44 -2.64 -3.12
CA SER A 435 -7.08 -2.79 -2.53
C SER A 435 -7.15 -3.03 -1.02
N THR A 436 -8.35 -3.11 -0.44
CA THR A 436 -8.57 -3.38 0.97
C THR A 436 -8.29 -4.86 1.27
N LYS A 437 -7.09 -5.09 1.82
CA LYS A 437 -6.50 -6.36 2.32
C LYS A 437 -5.68 -7.17 1.32
N MET A 438 -4.62 -6.57 0.77
CA MET A 438 -3.39 -7.35 0.50
C MET A 438 -2.57 -7.51 1.79
N VAL A 439 -3.18 -8.08 2.84
CA VAL A 439 -2.38 -8.64 3.95
C VAL A 439 -1.88 -9.99 3.44
N GLY A 440 -0.73 -9.99 2.75
CA GLY A 440 -0.02 -11.22 2.46
C GLY A 440 0.19 -11.97 3.77
N LYS A 441 -0.34 -13.19 3.86
CA LYS A 441 -0.18 -14.04 5.04
C LYS A 441 1.33 -14.28 5.20
N SER A 442 1.91 -13.81 6.30
CA SER A 442 3.26 -14.22 6.68
C SER A 442 3.24 -15.73 6.99
N GLN A 443 4.37 -16.40 6.83
CA GLN A 443 4.52 -17.79 7.28
C GLN A 443 4.54 -17.87 8.82
N ASN A 444 4.64 -16.73 9.51
CA ASN A 444 4.71 -16.64 10.96
C ASN A 444 3.34 -16.32 11.60
N ASN A 445 2.87 -17.21 12.48
CA ASN A 445 1.57 -17.06 13.15
C ASN A 445 1.49 -15.82 14.07
N ARG A 446 2.59 -15.42 14.72
CA ARG A 446 2.62 -14.23 15.60
C ARG A 446 2.41 -12.95 14.78
N ILE A 447 3.05 -12.87 13.61
CA ILE A 447 2.87 -11.74 12.68
C ILE A 447 1.43 -11.70 12.17
N ASN A 448 0.85 -12.84 11.77
CA ASN A 448 -0.54 -12.89 11.32
C ASN A 448 -1.52 -12.49 12.43
N ALA A 449 -1.28 -12.91 13.68
CA ALA A 449 -2.07 -12.49 14.84
C ALA A 449 -1.96 -10.98 15.09
N MET A 450 -0.75 -10.41 14.97
CA MET A 450 -0.50 -8.97 15.07
C MET A 450 -1.28 -8.18 14.02
N SER A 451 -1.27 -8.63 12.76
CA SER A 451 -2.03 -7.97 11.69
C SER A 451 -3.54 -8.03 11.94
N ALA A 452 -4.07 -9.15 12.42
CA ALA A 452 -5.49 -9.26 12.79
C ALA A 452 -5.85 -8.33 13.97
N MET A 453 -4.96 -8.19 14.96
CA MET A 453 -5.11 -7.26 16.08
C MET A 453 -5.14 -5.80 15.62
N ASN A 454 -4.24 -5.41 14.69
CA ASN A 454 -4.22 -4.07 14.10
C ASN A 454 -5.54 -3.73 13.38
N VAL A 455 -6.09 -4.67 12.61
CA VAL A 455 -7.43 -4.52 11.98
C VAL A 455 -8.54 -4.39 13.03
N GLY A 456 -8.42 -5.07 14.18
CA GLY A 456 -9.35 -4.95 15.30
C GLY A 456 -9.40 -3.52 15.86
N PHE A 457 -8.24 -2.88 16.05
CA PHE A 457 -8.18 -1.48 16.50
C PHE A 457 -8.81 -0.50 15.49
N GLU A 458 -8.62 -0.75 14.19
CA GLU A 458 -9.28 0.05 13.13
C GLU A 458 -10.81 -0.13 13.14
N GLY A 459 -11.29 -1.37 13.29
CA GLY A 459 -12.72 -1.68 13.30
C GLY A 459 -13.48 -1.05 14.48
N VAL A 460 -12.89 -1.03 15.68
CA VAL A 460 -13.46 -0.35 16.86
C VAL A 460 -13.61 1.16 16.59
N ARG A 461 -12.61 1.79 15.97
CA ARG A 461 -12.62 3.21 15.64
C ARG A 461 -13.64 3.55 14.53
N ALA A 462 -13.81 2.66 13.55
CA ALA A 462 -14.81 2.82 12.50
C ALA A 462 -16.25 2.75 13.06
N ALA A 463 -16.51 1.88 14.04
CA ALA A 463 -17.82 1.76 14.71
C ALA A 463 -18.23 3.07 15.43
N GLU A 464 -17.28 3.78 16.05
CA GLU A 464 -17.54 5.10 16.64
C GLU A 464 -17.95 6.15 15.58
N SER A 465 -17.50 6.02 14.33
CA SER A 465 -17.82 6.96 13.23
C SER A 465 -19.06 6.59 12.39
N THR A 466 -19.55 5.34 12.45
CA THR A 466 -20.56 4.81 11.51
C THR A 466 -22.00 4.84 12.01
N LEU A 467 -22.26 5.29 13.23
CA LEU A 467 -23.63 5.47 13.74
C LEU A 467 -24.47 6.51 12.96
N ALA A 468 -23.87 7.27 12.03
CA ALA A 468 -24.55 8.31 11.24
C ALA A 468 -24.97 7.91 9.80
N LEU A 469 -24.58 6.73 9.28
CA LEU A 469 -24.75 6.40 7.86
C LEU A 469 -25.76 5.28 7.55
N ALA A 470 -26.22 4.53 8.56
CA ALA A 470 -27.12 3.38 8.38
C ALA A 470 -28.57 3.77 8.00
N ASP A 471 -29.00 5.00 8.28
CA ASP A 471 -30.38 5.45 8.02
C ASP A 471 -30.65 5.90 6.57
N ALA A 472 -29.61 6.06 5.73
CA ALA A 472 -29.75 6.71 4.42
C ALA A 472 -29.89 5.75 3.20
N ILE A 473 -29.81 4.43 3.39
CA ILE A 473 -29.76 3.46 2.27
C ILE A 473 -31.05 2.60 2.16
N ASN A 474 -32.00 2.72 3.08
CA ASN A 474 -33.27 1.98 3.05
C ASN A 474 -34.42 2.68 2.29
N GLN A 475 -34.18 3.79 1.58
CA GLN A 475 -35.23 4.47 0.80
C GLN A 475 -34.73 4.86 -0.60
N ASN A 476 -34.89 3.96 -1.58
CA ASN A 476 -35.36 4.27 -2.94
C ASN A 476 -35.17 3.08 -3.88
N GLY A 477 -36.00 2.05 -3.67
CA GLY A 477 -36.25 1.04 -4.70
C GLY A 477 -36.98 1.68 -5.88
N LEU A 478 -36.41 1.56 -7.08
CA LEU A 478 -37.11 1.88 -8.33
C LEU A 478 -36.76 0.84 -9.40
N GLY A 479 -37.73 -0.03 -9.67
CA GLY A 479 -37.73 -0.98 -10.77
C GLY A 479 -38.36 -0.41 -12.05
N GLN A 480 -37.81 -0.88 -13.17
CA GLN A 480 -38.37 -1.13 -14.51
C GLN A 480 -39.51 -0.28 -15.10
N GLY A 481 -39.29 0.16 -16.36
CA GLY A 481 -40.33 0.30 -17.38
C GLY A 481 -40.01 1.33 -18.47
N VAL A 482 -39.59 0.88 -19.68
CA VAL A 482 -39.59 1.75 -20.89
C VAL A 482 -40.19 0.99 -22.07
N SER A 483 -41.26 1.57 -22.62
CA SER A 483 -42.09 1.06 -23.72
C SER A 483 -41.50 1.35 -25.11
N SER A 484 -41.74 0.38 -25.99
CA SER A 484 -41.36 0.25 -27.39
C SER A 484 -41.86 1.38 -28.32
N GLY A 485 -40.98 1.86 -29.21
CA GLY A 485 -41.30 2.69 -30.36
C GLY A 485 -40.28 2.45 -31.48
N VAL A 486 -40.72 1.87 -32.60
CA VAL A 486 -39.85 1.44 -33.71
C VAL A 486 -39.83 2.48 -34.83
N GLY A 487 -38.65 3.08 -35.08
CA GLY A 487 -38.39 3.94 -36.24
C GLY A 487 -37.21 3.43 -37.06
N VAL A 488 -37.36 3.41 -38.39
CA VAL A 488 -36.31 2.96 -39.33
C VAL A 488 -35.69 4.20 -39.98
N SER A 489 -34.41 4.48 -39.69
CA SER A 489 -33.67 5.55 -40.37
C SER A 489 -32.56 4.95 -41.24
N ILE A 490 -32.40 5.48 -42.46
CA ILE A 490 -31.33 5.13 -43.39
C ILE A 490 -30.36 6.31 -43.44
N THR A 491 -29.14 6.18 -42.89
CA THR A 491 -28.19 7.30 -42.77
C THR A 491 -26.81 6.92 -43.27
N TYR A 492 -26.23 7.68 -44.20
CA TYR A 492 -24.81 7.63 -44.56
C TYR A 492 -24.05 8.74 -43.86
N GLY A 493 -22.94 8.46 -43.15
CA GLY A 493 -22.19 9.52 -42.49
C GLY A 493 -20.75 9.17 -42.16
N GLN A 494 -19.92 10.20 -42.02
CA GLN A 494 -18.57 10.13 -41.48
C GLN A 494 -18.54 10.91 -40.16
N GLN A 495 -18.16 10.23 -39.06
CA GLN A 495 -18.08 10.83 -37.72
C GLN A 495 -16.76 10.45 -37.07
N LYS A 496 -16.08 11.43 -36.46
CA LYS A 496 -14.92 11.24 -35.59
C LYS A 496 -15.20 11.85 -34.22
N SER A 497 -14.98 11.08 -33.16
CA SER A 497 -15.06 11.52 -31.77
C SER A 497 -13.75 11.20 -31.06
N VAL A 498 -13.23 12.15 -30.27
CA VAL A 498 -12.04 11.98 -29.42
C VAL A 498 -12.39 12.50 -28.03
N GLN A 499 -12.14 11.68 -27.02
CA GLN A 499 -12.29 12.00 -25.60
C GLN A 499 -10.98 11.68 -24.89
N THR A 500 -10.47 12.63 -24.12
CA THR A 500 -9.30 12.44 -23.25
C THR A 500 -9.68 12.80 -21.84
N GLN A 501 -9.26 11.99 -20.88
CA GLN A 501 -9.42 12.20 -19.45
C GLN A 501 -8.07 11.97 -18.78
N HIS A 502 -7.66 12.88 -17.90
CA HIS A 502 -6.46 12.80 -17.09
C HIS A 502 -6.87 13.07 -15.65
N SER A 503 -6.41 12.25 -14.72
CA SER A 503 -6.60 12.43 -13.30
C SER A 503 -5.31 12.11 -12.56
N GLU A 504 -4.99 12.91 -11.56
CA GLU A 504 -3.84 12.74 -10.68
C GLU A 504 -4.21 13.19 -9.27
N GLY A 505 -3.49 12.71 -8.27
CA GLY A 505 -3.67 13.15 -6.89
C GLY A 505 -2.85 12.31 -5.92
N ASN A 506 -3.05 12.58 -4.64
CA ASN A 506 -2.55 11.73 -3.56
C ASN A 506 -3.71 11.15 -2.75
N THR A 507 -3.47 10.00 -2.13
CA THR A 507 -4.26 9.49 -1.01
C THR A 507 -3.40 9.45 0.24
N VAL A 508 -4.03 9.56 1.40
CA VAL A 508 -3.31 9.53 2.68
C VAL A 508 -3.64 8.25 3.46
N GLU A 509 -2.60 7.50 3.82
CA GLU A 509 -2.73 6.37 4.75
C GLU A 509 -2.12 6.71 6.11
N LYS A 510 -2.91 6.50 7.16
CA LYS A 510 -2.60 6.99 8.51
C LYS A 510 -1.49 6.19 9.19
N SER A 511 -0.67 6.90 9.98
CA SER A 511 0.13 6.26 11.03
C SER A 511 -0.74 5.88 12.22
N GLN A 512 -0.34 4.85 12.97
CA GLN A 512 -1.07 4.39 14.14
C GLN A 512 -0.18 4.07 15.34
N VAL A 513 -0.65 4.41 16.54
CA VAL A 513 -0.07 3.99 17.82
C VAL A 513 -1.19 3.51 18.75
N ASN A 514 -1.31 2.20 18.95
CA ASN A 514 -2.45 1.59 19.64
C ASN A 514 -2.04 0.73 20.84
N ALA A 515 -2.75 0.81 21.95
CA ALA A 515 -2.51 -0.03 23.12
C ALA A 515 -3.83 -0.55 23.71
N GLY A 516 -3.90 -1.84 24.03
CA GLY A 516 -4.94 -2.38 24.92
C GLY A 516 -4.82 -1.83 26.35
N GLY A 517 -3.62 -1.42 26.75
CA GLY A 517 -3.34 -0.63 27.94
C GLY A 517 -3.28 0.87 27.64
N LYS A 518 -2.20 1.52 28.06
CA LYS A 518 -1.97 2.96 27.91
C LYS A 518 -1.04 3.26 26.75
N VAL A 519 -1.25 4.41 26.11
CA VAL A 519 -0.25 5.02 25.22
C VAL A 519 0.37 6.22 25.93
N ASN A 520 1.69 6.22 26.10
CA ASN A 520 2.45 7.35 26.68
C ASN A 520 3.51 7.82 25.67
N ILE A 521 3.42 9.07 25.22
CA ILE A 521 4.38 9.68 24.29
C ILE A 521 4.98 10.91 24.95
N THR A 522 6.30 10.90 25.13
CA THR A 522 7.05 11.91 25.87
C THR A 522 8.18 12.51 25.03
N ALA A 523 8.13 13.82 24.80
CA ALA A 523 9.19 14.61 24.18
C ALA A 523 9.84 15.54 25.21
N ILE A 524 11.04 15.22 25.70
CA ILE A 524 11.71 15.98 26.78
C ILE A 524 13.22 16.13 26.54
N GLY A 525 13.83 17.14 27.16
CA GLY A 525 15.30 17.29 27.19
C GLY A 525 15.90 18.25 26.15
N LYS A 526 15.10 18.96 25.35
CA LYS A 526 15.50 20.14 24.56
C LYS A 526 14.77 21.42 24.99
N GLY A 527 14.09 21.43 26.13
CA GLY A 527 13.27 22.56 26.58
C GLY A 527 12.16 22.86 25.58
N GLU A 528 11.99 24.13 25.19
CA GLU A 528 10.95 24.56 24.23
C GLU A 528 11.05 23.90 22.84
N ARG A 529 12.21 23.31 22.50
CA ARG A 529 12.42 22.57 21.24
C ARG A 529 12.04 21.09 21.33
N SER A 530 11.59 20.61 22.48
CA SER A 530 11.03 19.26 22.60
C SER A 530 9.57 19.25 22.18
N GLN A 531 9.29 18.66 21.03
CA GLN A 531 7.98 18.76 20.39
C GLN A 531 7.43 17.37 20.07
N ILE A 532 6.11 17.25 20.13
CA ILE A 532 5.33 16.15 19.57
C ILE A 532 4.54 16.69 18.38
N THR A 533 4.75 16.13 17.20
CA THR A 533 3.99 16.46 15.98
C THR A 533 3.28 15.21 15.49
N ILE A 534 1.97 15.31 15.26
CA ILE A 534 1.13 14.20 14.82
C ILE A 534 0.32 14.68 13.61
N THR A 535 0.52 14.07 12.45
CA THR A 535 -0.10 14.49 11.18
C THR A 535 -0.80 13.32 10.50
N GLY A 536 -2.13 13.39 10.34
CA GLY A 536 -2.93 12.31 9.77
C GLY A 536 -2.75 10.95 10.46
N ALA A 537 -2.72 10.91 11.80
CA ALA A 537 -2.46 9.67 12.54
C ALA A 537 -3.49 9.40 13.65
N ASP A 538 -3.64 8.13 13.99
CA ASP A 538 -4.56 7.68 15.05
C ASP A 538 -3.77 7.10 16.23
N ILE A 539 -3.99 7.65 17.43
CA ILE A 539 -3.26 7.29 18.65
C ILE A 539 -4.27 6.93 19.74
N SER A 540 -4.29 5.68 20.21
CA SER A 540 -5.31 5.24 21.17
C SER A 540 -4.80 4.24 22.21
N GLY A 541 -4.95 4.56 23.49
CA GLY A 541 -4.82 3.61 24.59
C GLY A 541 -6.17 3.33 25.22
N GLN A 542 -6.58 2.06 25.29
CA GLN A 542 -7.88 1.67 25.85
C GLN A 542 -7.97 1.91 27.37
N ASN A 543 -6.84 2.05 28.06
CA ASN A 543 -6.75 2.44 29.47
C ASN A 543 -6.17 3.87 29.68
N GLY A 544 -5.94 4.60 28.59
CA GLY A 544 -5.59 6.02 28.60
C GLY A 544 -4.51 6.41 27.60
N THR A 545 -4.52 7.68 27.19
CA THR A 545 -3.53 8.27 26.29
C THR A 545 -2.90 9.49 26.95
N HIS A 546 -1.58 9.57 27.01
CA HIS A 546 -0.84 10.70 27.57
C HIS A 546 0.22 11.20 26.58
N LEU A 547 0.10 12.46 26.18
CA LEU A 547 1.09 13.19 25.40
C LEU A 547 1.76 14.25 26.30
N LYS A 548 3.09 14.24 26.36
CA LYS A 548 3.85 15.20 27.16
C LYS A 548 5.02 15.78 26.37
N ALA A 549 5.08 17.10 26.25
CA ALA A 549 6.19 17.81 25.62
C ALA A 549 6.68 18.98 26.48
N ASP A 550 7.99 19.15 26.66
CA ASP A 550 8.55 20.37 27.30
C ASP A 550 8.32 21.62 26.42
N GLY A 551 8.12 21.43 25.10
CA GLY A 551 7.78 22.45 24.12
C GLY A 551 6.33 22.31 23.66
N ASN A 552 6.14 22.04 22.36
CA ASN A 552 4.82 22.06 21.72
C ASN A 552 4.23 20.66 21.51
N VAL A 553 2.89 20.60 21.48
CA VAL A 553 2.13 19.45 20.96
C VAL A 553 1.30 19.92 19.77
N ASN A 554 1.61 19.42 18.58
CA ASN A 554 0.94 19.75 17.33
C ASN A 554 0.19 18.53 16.79
N ILE A 555 -1.12 18.66 16.56
CA ILE A 555 -1.98 17.61 16.03
C ILE A 555 -2.69 18.18 14.81
N SER A 556 -2.30 17.73 13.62
CA SER A 556 -2.77 18.23 12.32
C SER A 556 -3.41 17.15 11.46
N ALA A 557 -4.36 17.54 10.62
CA ALA A 557 -4.82 16.69 9.53
C ALA A 557 -3.77 16.67 8.41
N ALA A 558 -3.74 15.58 7.65
CA ALA A 558 -2.92 15.46 6.45
C ALA A 558 -3.73 15.88 5.21
N ASP A 559 -3.05 16.49 4.25
CA ASP A 559 -3.63 16.99 3.00
C ASP A 559 -3.82 15.86 1.97
N GLU A 560 -5.03 15.77 1.42
CA GLU A 560 -5.40 14.86 0.33
C GLU A 560 -5.98 15.66 -0.84
N ASN A 561 -5.51 15.42 -2.05
CA ASN A 561 -5.85 16.20 -3.23
C ASN A 561 -6.19 15.33 -4.43
N HIS A 562 -7.02 15.89 -5.31
CA HIS A 562 -7.44 15.25 -6.55
C HIS A 562 -7.63 16.28 -7.66
N LEU A 563 -7.04 15.99 -8.81
CA LEU A 563 -7.16 16.73 -10.05
C LEU A 563 -7.85 15.86 -11.09
N GLU A 564 -8.80 16.45 -11.83
CA GLU A 564 -9.39 15.84 -13.01
C GLU A 564 -9.44 16.84 -14.16
N ARG A 565 -9.06 16.39 -15.36
CA ARG A 565 -9.07 17.16 -16.61
C ARG A 565 -9.65 16.31 -17.73
N SER A 566 -10.72 16.78 -18.35
CA SER A 566 -11.35 16.12 -19.50
C SER A 566 -11.44 17.07 -20.70
N LYS A 567 -11.25 16.52 -21.90
CA LYS A 567 -11.43 17.24 -23.18
C LYS A 567 -12.11 16.32 -24.18
N ASN A 568 -13.20 16.80 -24.76
CA ASN A 568 -13.97 16.07 -25.75
C ASN A 568 -14.06 16.88 -27.04
N LYS A 569 -13.88 16.22 -28.19
CA LYS A 569 -14.04 16.82 -29.52
C LYS A 569 -14.72 15.82 -30.45
N SER A 570 -15.83 16.21 -31.04
CA SER A 570 -16.49 15.44 -32.10
C SER A 570 -16.70 16.29 -33.35
N THR A 571 -16.53 15.66 -34.50
CA THR A 571 -16.73 16.25 -35.83
C THR A 571 -17.39 15.22 -36.72
N GLY A 572 -18.52 15.54 -37.35
CA GLY A 572 -19.22 14.64 -38.24
C GLY A 572 -20.05 15.35 -39.31
N PHE A 573 -20.33 14.61 -40.38
CA PHE A 573 -21.26 14.98 -41.43
C PHE A 573 -22.07 13.74 -41.83
N ASN A 574 -23.40 13.87 -41.87
CA ASN A 574 -24.32 12.81 -42.25
C ASN A 574 -25.30 13.28 -43.34
N VAL A 575 -25.66 12.35 -44.24
CA VAL A 575 -26.67 12.51 -45.27
C VAL A 575 -27.55 11.25 -45.23
N GLY A 576 -28.84 11.38 -44.94
CA GLY A 576 -29.72 10.23 -44.73
C GLY A 576 -31.15 10.48 -45.16
N VAL A 577 -31.90 9.41 -45.44
CA VAL A 577 -33.35 9.44 -45.70
C VAL A 577 -34.04 8.76 -44.53
N ALA A 578 -34.89 9.48 -43.79
CA ALA A 578 -35.61 8.94 -42.65
C ALA A 578 -37.10 8.75 -43.01
N ILE A 579 -37.68 7.62 -42.60
CA ILE A 579 -39.12 7.34 -42.71
C ILE A 579 -39.62 6.94 -41.32
N GLN A 580 -40.49 7.76 -40.73
CA GLN A 580 -41.05 7.53 -39.39
C GLN A 580 -42.48 7.00 -39.52
N PHE A 581 -42.80 5.91 -38.79
CA PHE A 581 -44.14 5.32 -38.77
C PHE A 581 -44.79 5.54 -37.40
N GLY A 582 -45.70 6.51 -37.33
CA GLY A 582 -46.57 6.80 -36.18
C GLY A 582 -47.33 8.10 -36.41
N ASN A 583 -48.67 8.10 -36.26
CA ASN A 583 -49.62 9.21 -36.50
C ASN A 583 -49.26 10.24 -37.59
N GLY A 584 -48.68 9.78 -38.69
CA GLY A 584 -48.23 10.55 -39.85
C GLY A 584 -47.00 9.90 -40.49
N VAL A 585 -47.04 9.59 -41.79
CA VAL A 585 -45.86 9.12 -42.54
C VAL A 585 -45.07 10.35 -42.97
N SER A 586 -43.87 10.54 -42.42
CA SER A 586 -42.95 11.59 -42.88
C SER A 586 -41.73 10.96 -43.56
N ALA A 587 -41.37 11.48 -44.74
CA ALA A 587 -40.19 11.07 -45.51
C ALA A 587 -39.38 12.33 -45.88
N GLY A 588 -38.07 12.33 -45.63
CA GLY A 588 -37.22 13.49 -45.92
C GLY A 588 -35.74 13.16 -46.12
N ILE A 589 -35.06 13.94 -46.98
CA ILE A 589 -33.60 13.89 -47.17
C ILE A 589 -32.96 14.81 -46.14
N THR A 590 -32.31 14.24 -45.13
CA THR A 590 -31.55 14.95 -44.11
C THR A 590 -30.09 15.11 -44.53
N ALA A 591 -29.54 16.32 -44.46
CA ALA A 591 -28.11 16.58 -44.54
C ALA A 591 -27.69 17.40 -43.32
N GLY A 592 -26.71 16.95 -42.55
CA GLY A 592 -26.29 17.64 -41.35
C GLY A 592 -24.80 17.58 -41.05
N GLY A 593 -24.27 18.69 -40.52
CA GLY A 593 -22.91 18.80 -40.02
C GLY A 593 -22.94 19.05 -38.52
N ASN A 594 -22.16 18.31 -37.74
CA ASN A 594 -22.05 18.47 -36.30
C ASN A 594 -20.58 18.64 -35.86
N VAL A 595 -20.31 19.72 -35.13
CA VAL A 595 -19.04 19.96 -34.45
C VAL A 595 -19.34 20.21 -32.98
N ALA A 596 -18.78 19.38 -32.10
CA ALA A 596 -18.83 19.64 -30.66
C ALA A 596 -17.42 19.65 -30.06
N LYS A 597 -17.19 20.59 -29.16
CA LYS A 597 -15.96 20.68 -28.36
C LYS A 597 -16.35 20.99 -26.93
N GLY A 598 -15.74 20.28 -25.98
CA GLY A 598 -15.90 20.57 -24.57
C GLY A 598 -14.64 20.29 -23.78
N TYR A 599 -14.55 20.90 -22.61
CA TYR A 599 -13.57 20.56 -21.59
C TYR A 599 -14.22 20.64 -20.21
N GLY A 600 -13.68 19.88 -19.26
CA GLY A 600 -14.03 19.92 -17.84
C GLY A 600 -12.75 19.86 -17.00
N ASN A 601 -12.65 20.73 -16.01
CA ASN A 601 -11.52 20.82 -15.10
C ASN A 601 -12.06 20.74 -13.67
N GLY A 602 -11.79 19.65 -12.96
CA GLY A 602 -12.08 19.45 -11.54
C GLY A 602 -10.82 19.51 -10.68
N GLU A 603 -10.92 20.12 -9.51
CA GLU A 603 -9.91 20.13 -8.45
C GLU A 603 -10.64 19.91 -7.12
N SER A 604 -10.11 19.09 -6.23
CA SER A 604 -10.59 18.99 -4.86
C SER A 604 -9.45 18.79 -3.87
N GLN A 605 -9.66 19.31 -2.67
CA GLN A 605 -8.78 19.17 -1.52
C GLN A 605 -9.61 18.71 -0.33
N ALA A 606 -9.15 17.68 0.37
CA ALA A 606 -9.76 17.10 1.55
C ALA A 606 -8.69 16.91 2.64
N TRP A 607 -9.13 16.73 3.88
CA TRP A 607 -8.24 16.60 5.03
C TRP A 607 -8.45 15.27 5.75
N VAL A 608 -7.38 14.49 5.89
CA VAL A 608 -7.36 13.25 6.68
C VAL A 608 -7.01 13.57 8.12
N THR A 609 -8.04 13.62 8.96
CA THR A 609 -8.04 13.98 10.39
C THR A 609 -7.16 13.05 11.25
N SER A 610 -6.34 13.63 12.13
CA SER A 610 -5.71 12.89 13.24
C SER A 610 -6.68 12.69 14.40
N GLN A 611 -6.69 11.50 15.00
CA GLN A 611 -7.54 11.18 16.15
C GLN A 611 -6.71 10.71 17.35
N ILE A 612 -6.78 11.44 18.47
CA ILE A 612 -6.03 11.15 19.69
C ILE A 612 -6.98 10.72 20.80
N GLY A 613 -6.73 9.56 21.40
CA GLY A 613 -7.54 8.98 22.46
C GLY A 613 -8.80 8.26 21.96
N THR A 614 -9.59 7.77 22.90
CA THR A 614 -10.88 7.10 22.67
C THR A 614 -11.88 7.53 23.73
N GLN A 615 -13.17 7.52 23.41
CA GLN A 615 -14.23 7.82 24.38
C GLN A 615 -14.32 6.81 25.53
N ALA A 616 -13.64 5.67 25.43
CA ALA A 616 -13.58 4.66 26.50
C ALA A 616 -12.63 5.04 27.65
N SER A 617 -11.63 5.90 27.41
CA SER A 617 -10.50 6.10 28.34
C SER A 617 -10.10 7.57 28.51
N LYS A 618 -9.23 7.87 29.48
CA LYS A 618 -8.76 9.24 29.76
C LYS A 618 -7.67 9.67 28.78
N THR A 619 -7.77 10.90 28.26
CA THR A 619 -6.73 11.51 27.41
C THR A 619 -6.14 12.74 28.08
N ILE A 620 -4.81 12.81 28.15
CA ILE A 620 -4.05 13.89 28.80
C ILE A 620 -3.05 14.47 27.80
N ILE A 621 -3.05 15.79 27.65
CA ILE A 621 -2.05 16.54 26.87
C ILE A 621 -1.38 17.56 27.78
N GLU A 622 -0.06 17.45 27.92
CA GLU A 622 0.78 18.39 28.67
C GLU A 622 1.81 18.99 27.72
N SER A 623 1.69 20.30 27.48
CA SER A 623 2.59 21.09 26.65
C SER A 623 3.23 22.19 27.50
N GLY A 624 4.53 22.39 27.36
CA GLY A 624 5.21 23.52 28.00
C GLY A 624 4.92 24.86 27.32
N LYS A 625 4.37 24.85 26.09
CA LYS A 625 4.09 26.03 25.26
C LYS A 625 2.72 25.91 24.59
N GLU A 626 2.70 25.48 23.33
CA GLU A 626 1.53 25.48 22.46
C GLU A 626 0.90 24.08 22.41
N THR A 627 -0.42 24.02 22.44
CA THR A 627 -1.19 22.85 21.97
C THR A 627 -2.01 23.27 20.75
N ASN A 628 -1.69 22.72 19.59
CA ASN A 628 -2.35 23.03 18.32
C ASN A 628 -3.15 21.83 17.83
N ILE A 629 -4.45 21.98 17.60
CA ILE A 629 -5.36 20.96 17.07
C ILE A 629 -5.98 21.50 15.77
N LYS A 630 -5.41 21.12 14.63
CA LYS A 630 -5.80 21.62 13.30
C LYS A 630 -6.42 20.52 12.45
N GLY A 631 -7.68 20.67 12.06
CA GLY A 631 -8.45 19.66 11.31
C GLY A 631 -8.56 18.30 12.02
N SER A 632 -8.30 18.28 13.33
CA SER A 632 -8.01 17.05 14.11
C SER A 632 -8.84 16.98 15.38
N GLN A 633 -8.92 15.78 15.95
CA GLN A 633 -9.79 15.51 17.10
C GLN A 633 -9.03 14.87 18.25
N VAL A 634 -9.28 15.37 19.45
CA VAL A 634 -8.87 14.75 20.71
C VAL A 634 -10.12 14.22 21.40
N LYS A 635 -10.14 12.93 21.72
CA LYS A 635 -11.27 12.22 22.31
C LYS A 635 -10.88 11.62 23.66
N GLY A 636 -11.82 11.51 24.57
CA GLY A 636 -11.60 10.89 25.87
C GLY A 636 -12.91 10.68 26.61
N LYS A 637 -13.01 9.67 27.47
CA LYS A 637 -14.03 9.66 28.54
C LYS A 637 -13.89 10.91 29.41
N ARG A 638 -12.63 11.27 29.69
CA ARG A 638 -12.17 12.55 30.24
C ARG A 638 -11.04 13.08 29.38
N VAL A 639 -11.01 14.39 29.12
CA VAL A 639 -9.87 15.04 28.45
C VAL A 639 -9.26 16.10 29.35
N GLU A 640 -7.95 16.05 29.56
CA GLU A 640 -7.20 17.06 30.31
C GLU A 640 -6.14 17.71 29.43
N VAL A 641 -6.09 19.04 29.38
CA VAL A 641 -5.08 19.79 28.64
C VAL A 641 -4.42 20.82 29.53
N ARG A 642 -3.09 20.82 29.58
CA ARG A 642 -2.26 21.83 30.25
C ARG A 642 -1.30 22.43 29.24
N ALA A 643 -1.40 23.74 28.98
CA ALA A 643 -0.55 24.44 28.04
C ALA A 643 -0.41 25.94 28.39
N GLU A 644 0.54 26.66 27.78
CA GLU A 644 0.49 28.12 27.78
C GLU A 644 -0.61 28.64 26.88
N ASN A 645 -0.72 28.05 25.68
CA ASN A 645 -1.67 28.47 24.64
C ASN A 645 -2.33 27.25 23.99
N LEU A 646 -3.59 27.41 23.59
CA LEU A 646 -4.39 26.39 22.90
C LEU A 646 -4.98 26.95 21.61
N THR A 647 -4.70 26.31 20.48
CA THR A 647 -5.32 26.63 19.18
C THR A 647 -6.13 25.44 18.69
N ILE A 648 -7.41 25.65 18.39
CA ILE A 648 -8.26 24.65 17.71
C ILE A 648 -8.80 25.27 16.42
N GLU A 649 -8.45 24.69 15.29
CA GLU A 649 -8.77 25.21 13.96
C GLU A 649 -9.38 24.12 13.08
N SER A 650 -10.64 24.28 12.69
CA SER A 650 -11.28 23.41 11.70
C SER A 650 -10.79 23.77 10.30
N LEU A 651 -10.62 22.76 9.43
CA LEU A 651 -10.17 22.96 8.05
C LEU A 651 -11.34 22.73 7.09
N GLN A 652 -11.40 23.53 6.02
CA GLN A 652 -12.41 23.36 4.97
C GLN A 652 -11.90 22.42 3.88
N ASP A 653 -12.75 21.47 3.49
CA ASP A 653 -12.61 20.75 2.23
C ASP A 653 -13.03 21.68 1.10
N THR A 654 -12.26 21.68 0.01
CA THR A 654 -12.56 22.52 -1.17
C THR A 654 -12.79 21.67 -2.42
N ALA A 655 -13.67 22.13 -3.29
CA ALA A 655 -13.85 21.55 -4.62
C ALA A 655 -14.20 22.64 -5.63
N ARG A 656 -13.54 22.60 -6.79
CA ARG A 656 -13.72 23.54 -7.89
C ARG A 656 -13.93 22.77 -9.19
N TYR A 657 -14.93 23.16 -9.95
CA TYR A 657 -15.20 22.60 -11.27
C TYR A 657 -15.46 23.71 -12.29
N GLU A 658 -14.74 23.69 -13.40
CA GLU A 658 -14.99 24.54 -14.57
C GLU A 658 -15.18 23.68 -15.81
N GLY A 659 -16.37 23.77 -16.42
CA GLY A 659 -16.71 23.04 -17.63
C GLY A 659 -17.30 23.96 -18.70
N LYS A 660 -16.94 23.70 -19.95
CA LYS A 660 -17.53 24.36 -21.12
C LYS A 660 -17.84 23.33 -22.19
N GLN A 661 -19.05 23.35 -22.71
CA GLN A 661 -19.46 22.54 -23.85
C GLN A 661 -20.04 23.47 -24.93
N GLU A 662 -19.50 23.35 -26.14
CA GLU A 662 -20.02 24.00 -27.34
C GLU A 662 -20.36 22.91 -28.35
N SER A 663 -21.58 22.91 -28.83
CA SER A 663 -22.02 22.03 -29.92
C SER A 663 -22.80 22.85 -30.94
N VAL A 664 -22.39 22.73 -32.19
CA VAL A 664 -23.06 23.29 -33.35
C VAL A 664 -23.48 22.12 -34.21
N SER A 665 -24.78 21.94 -34.40
CA SER A 665 -25.33 20.95 -35.32
C SER A 665 -26.35 21.64 -36.22
N GLY A 666 -26.12 21.61 -37.53
CA GLY A 666 -27.10 22.01 -38.52
C GLY A 666 -27.61 20.79 -39.24
N GLN A 667 -28.93 20.62 -39.36
CA GLN A 667 -29.56 19.57 -40.16
C GLN A 667 -30.63 20.22 -41.05
N VAL A 668 -30.48 20.08 -42.36
CA VAL A 668 -31.41 20.55 -43.38
C VAL A 668 -32.15 19.34 -43.94
N THR A 669 -33.47 19.31 -43.80
CA THR A 669 -34.31 18.25 -44.37
C THR A 669 -35.07 18.79 -45.59
N VAL A 670 -34.82 18.24 -46.79
CA VAL A 670 -35.49 18.64 -48.04
C VAL A 670 -36.54 17.57 -48.41
N GLY A 671 -37.83 17.95 -48.44
CA GLY A 671 -38.99 17.08 -48.69
C GLY A 671 -40.34 17.79 -48.45
N TYR A 672 -41.48 17.08 -48.60
CA TYR A 672 -42.82 17.63 -48.35
C TYR A 672 -42.96 18.02 -46.87
N GLY A 673 -42.85 19.32 -46.58
CA GLY A 673 -42.69 19.86 -45.22
C GLY A 673 -41.23 20.23 -44.94
N PHE A 674 -40.82 21.41 -45.42
CA PHE A 674 -39.49 21.98 -45.17
C PHE A 674 -39.26 22.16 -43.66
N SER A 675 -38.23 21.51 -43.10
CA SER A 675 -37.75 21.78 -41.74
C SER A 675 -36.24 22.05 -41.77
N ALA A 676 -35.89 23.28 -41.42
CA ALA A 676 -34.51 23.68 -41.13
C ALA A 676 -34.33 23.67 -39.60
N SER A 677 -33.44 22.82 -39.10
CA SER A 677 -33.07 22.81 -37.68
C SER A 677 -31.60 23.21 -37.55
N GLY A 678 -31.37 24.39 -36.99
CA GLY A 678 -30.05 24.85 -36.57
C GLY A 678 -30.03 24.84 -35.06
N ASN A 679 -29.25 23.94 -34.46
CA ASN A 679 -29.08 23.88 -33.01
C ASN A 679 -27.68 24.38 -32.66
N TYR A 680 -27.62 25.55 -32.04
CA TYR A 680 -26.43 26.08 -31.39
C TYR A 680 -26.64 25.98 -29.88
N ASN A 681 -25.87 25.11 -29.24
CA ASN A 681 -25.90 24.93 -27.80
C ASN A 681 -24.52 25.24 -27.22
N ARG A 682 -24.47 26.21 -26.32
CA ARG A 682 -23.28 26.56 -25.55
C ARG A 682 -23.65 26.55 -24.08
N SER A 683 -23.02 25.67 -23.31
CA SER A 683 -23.13 25.64 -21.86
C SER A 683 -21.76 25.92 -21.23
N LYS A 684 -21.74 26.81 -20.24
CA LYS A 684 -20.62 27.01 -19.33
C LYS A 684 -21.12 26.77 -17.90
N VAL A 685 -20.38 25.99 -17.13
CA VAL A 685 -20.65 25.70 -15.73
C VAL A 685 -19.39 25.98 -14.92
N ASN A 686 -19.52 26.78 -13.87
CA ASN A 686 -18.50 26.95 -12.85
C ASN A 686 -19.13 26.60 -11.49
N SER A 687 -18.48 25.75 -10.72
CA SER A 687 -18.87 25.38 -9.36
C SER A 687 -17.68 25.58 -8.42
N ASN A 688 -17.91 26.21 -7.27
CA ASN A 688 -16.94 26.33 -6.19
C ASN A 688 -17.62 25.88 -4.88
N TYR A 689 -16.91 25.10 -4.08
CA TYR A 689 -17.33 24.57 -2.79
C TYR A 689 -16.18 24.72 -1.79
N ALA A 690 -16.50 25.17 -0.59
CA ALA A 690 -15.62 25.19 0.57
C ALA A 690 -16.49 24.93 1.82
N SER A 691 -16.23 23.84 2.54
CA SER A 691 -16.99 23.51 3.75
C SER A 691 -16.17 22.72 4.75
N VAL A 692 -16.36 22.97 6.04
CA VAL A 692 -15.84 22.09 7.10
C VAL A 692 -16.66 20.81 7.09
N LYS A 693 -16.04 19.66 6.79
CA LYS A 693 -16.69 18.33 6.95
C LYS A 693 -16.37 17.70 8.30
N THR A 694 -15.12 17.79 8.73
CA THR A 694 -14.68 17.32 10.05
C THR A 694 -14.35 18.50 10.93
N GLN A 695 -15.09 18.65 12.03
CA GLN A 695 -14.82 19.70 12.99
C GLN A 695 -13.61 19.31 13.86
N ALA A 696 -12.64 20.22 13.95
CA ALA A 696 -11.52 20.08 14.88
C ALA A 696 -11.99 20.35 16.30
N GLY A 697 -11.50 19.58 17.27
CA GLY A 697 -11.99 19.75 18.62
C GLY A 697 -11.55 18.76 19.68
N ILE A 698 -12.00 19.06 20.90
CA ILE A 698 -11.88 18.22 22.08
C ILE A 698 -13.28 17.67 22.40
N PHE A 699 -13.40 16.34 22.35
CA PHE A 699 -14.65 15.62 22.54
C PHE A 699 -14.52 14.71 23.77
N SER A 700 -15.06 15.17 24.90
CA SER A 700 -15.05 14.43 26.14
C SER A 700 -16.35 13.65 26.37
N GLY A 701 -16.31 12.62 27.21
CA GLY A 701 -17.46 11.82 27.59
C GLY A 701 -18.07 12.26 28.92
N ASP A 702 -18.63 11.29 29.64
CA ASP A 702 -19.32 11.46 30.94
C ASP A 702 -18.44 11.95 32.09
N GLU A 703 -17.12 11.99 31.91
CA GLU A 703 -16.18 12.52 32.90
C GLU A 703 -15.70 13.95 32.57
N GLY A 704 -16.22 14.53 31.49
CA GLY A 704 -16.02 15.94 31.11
C GLY A 704 -14.60 16.28 30.67
N TYR A 705 -14.35 17.58 30.51
CA TYR A 705 -13.03 18.12 30.18
C TYR A 705 -12.46 19.00 31.29
N ASP A 706 -11.14 19.09 31.37
CA ASP A 706 -10.41 20.03 32.23
C ASP A 706 -9.25 20.66 31.44
N LEU A 707 -9.51 21.86 30.94
CA LEU A 707 -8.56 22.64 30.13
C LEU A 707 -8.00 23.77 30.99
N ASN A 708 -6.69 23.72 31.27
CA ASN A 708 -5.97 24.75 32.00
C ASN A 708 -4.92 25.39 31.08
N ILE A 709 -5.30 26.53 30.50
CA ILE A 709 -4.51 27.27 29.50
C ILE A 709 -4.03 28.58 30.11
N ARG A 710 -2.72 28.76 30.29
CA ARG A 710 -2.21 29.89 31.10
C ARG A 710 -2.43 31.27 30.48
N LYS A 711 -2.39 31.38 29.15
CA LYS A 711 -2.35 32.68 28.44
C LYS A 711 -3.52 32.87 27.48
N HIS A 712 -3.57 32.11 26.38
CA HIS A 712 -4.53 32.37 25.30
C HIS A 712 -5.13 31.09 24.72
N SER A 713 -6.43 31.12 24.43
CA SER A 713 -7.12 30.10 23.66
C SER A 713 -7.74 30.71 22.40
N GLU A 714 -7.47 30.13 21.23
CA GLU A 714 -8.06 30.52 19.94
C GLU A 714 -8.85 29.34 19.34
N LEU A 715 -10.15 29.56 19.09
CA LEU A 715 -11.07 28.59 18.50
C LEU A 715 -11.59 29.13 17.16
N THR A 716 -11.10 28.59 16.05
CA THR A 716 -11.54 28.95 14.69
C THR A 716 -12.35 27.79 14.09
N GLY A 717 -13.68 27.88 14.18
CA GLY A 717 -14.60 26.77 13.89
C GLY A 717 -14.36 25.54 14.77
N GLY A 718 -13.57 25.66 15.83
CA GLY A 718 -13.19 24.58 16.73
C GLY A 718 -14.24 24.31 17.81
N LEU A 719 -14.35 23.06 18.24
CA LEU A 719 -15.34 22.62 19.24
C LEU A 719 -14.67 22.05 20.49
N VAL A 720 -15.17 22.42 21.67
CA VAL A 720 -14.86 21.76 22.94
C VAL A 720 -16.20 21.34 23.55
N THR A 721 -16.41 20.04 23.74
CA THR A 721 -17.71 19.52 24.18
C THR A 721 -17.58 18.28 25.07
N SER A 722 -18.65 17.96 25.79
CA SER A 722 -18.82 16.77 26.62
C SER A 722 -20.22 16.17 26.42
N THR A 723 -20.54 15.09 27.14
CA THR A 723 -21.93 14.62 27.23
C THR A 723 -22.78 15.53 28.14
N GLU A 724 -24.10 15.50 27.96
CA GLU A 724 -25.07 16.23 28.81
C GLU A 724 -24.92 15.87 30.30
N LYS A 725 -24.56 14.62 30.59
CA LYS A 725 -24.30 14.15 31.96
C LYS A 725 -23.14 14.88 32.61
N ALA A 726 -22.03 15.07 31.88
CA ALA A 726 -20.87 15.77 32.40
C ALA A 726 -21.17 17.26 32.66
N GLU A 727 -22.03 17.88 31.84
CA GLU A 727 -22.51 19.24 32.05
C GLU A 727 -23.41 19.34 33.30
N ALA A 728 -24.41 18.45 33.42
CA ALA A 728 -25.32 18.42 34.56
C ALA A 728 -24.60 18.15 35.90
N GLU A 729 -23.55 17.33 35.87
CA GLU A 729 -22.73 17.00 37.05
C GLU A 729 -21.58 18.01 37.29
N GLY A 730 -21.45 19.07 36.49
CA GLY A 730 -20.45 20.12 36.69
C GLY A 730 -19.00 19.66 36.51
N LYS A 731 -18.75 18.66 35.66
CA LYS A 731 -17.42 18.04 35.47
C LYS A 731 -16.51 18.75 34.48
N ASN A 732 -17.06 19.75 33.80
CA ASN A 732 -16.36 20.54 32.79
C ASN A 732 -15.69 21.77 33.40
N ARG A 733 -14.41 21.96 33.10
CA ARG A 733 -13.64 23.14 33.47
C ARG A 733 -12.84 23.63 32.27
N PHE A 734 -13.02 24.91 31.92
CA PHE A 734 -12.18 25.59 30.95
C PHE A 734 -11.65 26.88 31.59
N GLU A 735 -10.37 26.88 31.93
CA GLU A 735 -9.64 28.04 32.43
C GLU A 735 -8.66 28.54 31.36
N THR A 736 -8.81 29.80 30.95
CA THR A 736 -7.90 30.47 30.01
C THR A 736 -7.72 31.94 30.38
N GLY A 737 -6.53 32.50 30.16
CA GLY A 737 -6.28 33.93 30.39
C GLY A 737 -7.10 34.83 29.45
N THR A 738 -7.11 34.49 28.16
CA THR A 738 -7.93 35.15 27.13
C THR A 738 -8.52 34.10 26.18
N LEU A 739 -9.67 34.40 25.59
CA LEU A 739 -10.38 33.53 24.64
C LEU A 739 -10.74 34.32 23.39
N MET A 740 -10.37 33.81 22.23
CA MET A 740 -10.85 34.28 20.92
C MET A 740 -11.61 33.14 20.23
N ALA A 741 -12.83 33.43 19.78
CA ALA A 741 -13.63 32.50 19.00
C ALA A 741 -14.01 33.15 17.66
N ARG A 742 -13.86 32.39 16.56
CA ARG A 742 -14.20 32.80 15.20
C ARG A 742 -14.96 31.67 14.51
N ASP A 743 -16.00 32.01 13.79
CA ASP A 743 -16.73 31.04 12.96
C ASP A 743 -16.09 30.91 11.57
N ILE A 744 -16.28 29.74 10.95
CA ILE A 744 -15.92 29.49 9.56
C ILE A 744 -17.19 29.48 8.71
N GLU A 745 -17.24 30.34 7.70
CA GLU A 745 -18.36 30.37 6.76
C GLU A 745 -18.18 29.30 5.65
N ASN A 746 -19.16 28.40 5.54
CA ASN A 746 -19.20 27.44 4.43
C ASN A 746 -19.79 28.13 3.19
N HIS A 747 -19.12 27.95 2.06
CA HIS A 747 -19.50 28.54 0.78
C HIS A 747 -19.77 27.45 -0.27
N SER A 748 -20.91 27.57 -0.94
CA SER A 748 -21.23 26.78 -2.13
C SER A 748 -21.85 27.70 -3.17
N SER A 749 -21.24 27.76 -4.35
CA SER A 749 -21.73 28.59 -5.44
C SER A 749 -21.67 27.82 -6.76
N VAL A 750 -22.78 27.77 -7.47
CA VAL A 750 -22.88 27.17 -8.80
C VAL A 750 -23.41 28.24 -9.75
N SER A 751 -22.66 28.51 -10.82
CA SER A 751 -23.07 29.42 -11.88
C SER A 751 -23.07 28.70 -13.23
N GLY A 752 -24.24 28.62 -13.84
CA GLY A 752 -24.44 28.01 -15.15
C GLY A 752 -24.98 29.03 -16.13
N LYS A 753 -24.35 29.17 -17.30
CA LYS A 753 -24.91 29.89 -18.45
C LYS A 753 -25.10 28.91 -19.59
N GLY A 754 -26.35 28.56 -19.86
CA GLY A 754 -26.75 27.76 -21.02
C GLY A 754 -27.48 28.64 -22.02
N PHE A 755 -27.00 28.70 -23.26
CA PHE A 755 -27.71 29.28 -24.39
C PHE A 755 -27.96 28.14 -25.39
N GLY A 756 -29.21 27.76 -25.56
CA GLY A 756 -29.64 26.78 -26.56
C GLY A 756 -30.69 27.40 -27.46
N PHE A 757 -30.39 27.55 -28.73
CA PHE A 757 -31.37 27.94 -29.75
C PHE A 757 -31.83 26.65 -30.43
N GLY A 758 -32.97 26.12 -29.99
CA GLY A 758 -33.65 24.98 -30.61
C GLY A 758 -35.00 25.44 -31.14
N GLY A 759 -35.20 25.38 -32.45
CA GLY A 759 -36.47 25.76 -33.07
C GLY A 759 -37.57 24.75 -32.72
N GLY A 760 -38.45 25.13 -31.78
CA GLY A 760 -39.65 24.39 -31.41
C GLY A 760 -40.51 25.22 -30.47
N PHE A 761 -41.46 25.97 -31.01
CA PHE A 761 -42.43 26.74 -30.23
C PHE A 761 -43.36 25.80 -29.45
N SER A 762 -43.32 25.84 -28.12
CA SER A 762 -44.50 25.62 -27.28
C SER A 762 -44.37 26.47 -26.00
N VAL A 763 -45.41 27.27 -25.74
CA VAL A 763 -45.49 28.22 -24.63
C VAL A 763 -46.15 27.52 -23.44
N SER A 764 -45.40 27.40 -22.34
CA SER A 764 -45.89 27.49 -20.95
C SER A 764 -44.62 27.75 -20.12
N GLY A 765 -44.44 28.82 -19.36
CA GLY A 765 -45.39 29.56 -18.53
C GLY A 765 -45.02 29.29 -17.08
N GLY A 766 -44.20 30.15 -16.46
CA GLY A 766 -43.98 30.14 -15.01
C GLY A 766 -42.52 30.35 -14.58
N GLY A 767 -42.21 31.58 -14.18
CA GLY A 767 -40.96 31.92 -13.51
C GLY A 767 -40.86 31.28 -12.12
N GLY A 768 -39.63 31.05 -11.66
CA GLY A 768 -39.36 30.55 -10.32
C GLY A 768 -37.90 30.72 -9.94
N THR A 769 -37.54 31.91 -9.48
CA THR A 769 -36.39 32.14 -8.61
C THR A 769 -36.55 31.28 -7.35
N LYS A 770 -35.70 30.27 -7.15
CA LYS A 770 -35.53 29.63 -5.84
C LYS A 770 -34.18 30.01 -5.24
N ARG A 771 -34.22 30.99 -4.34
CA ARG A 771 -33.33 31.03 -3.17
C ARG A 771 -33.74 29.86 -2.28
N SER A 772 -32.84 28.94 -1.95
CA SER A 772 -33.02 28.06 -0.79
C SER A 772 -32.11 28.57 0.34
N ARG A 773 -32.77 28.95 1.43
CA ARG A 773 -32.16 29.20 2.74
C ARG A 773 -31.62 27.89 3.32
N ARG A 774 -30.63 28.06 4.21
CA ARG A 774 -30.02 27.07 5.12
C ARG A 774 -31.02 26.10 5.76
N CYS A 775 -30.55 24.90 6.07
CA CYS A 775 -30.26 24.54 7.47
C CYS A 775 -28.79 24.09 7.51
#